data_AF-A0A813LFX0-F1
#
_entry.id   AF-A0A813LFX0-F1
#
_cell.length_a   1.000
_cell.length_b   1.000
_cell.length_c   1.000
_cell.angle_alpha   90.00
_cell.angle_beta   90.00
_cell.angle_gamma   90.00
#
_symmetry.space_group_name_H-M   'P 1'
#
loop_
_entity.id
_entity.type
_entity.pdbx_description
1 polymer ?
#
loop_
_entity_poly.entity_id
_entity_poly.type
_entity_poly.pdbx_seq_one_letter_code
_entity_poly.pdbx_strand_id
1 'polypeptide(L)'
;MQLLWEEHKAYEEDAPSPGSPPEEKFFVTFPYPYMNGKLHLGHAFSVTKAEFAARFARLNGKRVLFPFSFHCTGMPIAAAALKLKGCIAERLAGPQAAQPGPEVEVVQQEEAAATPGVFKGKKSKAVAKTGGLDQYDIMLALGIPQEEIPKFTSPEYWLDYFPPLAVRDLKKLGTAVDWRRSFITTDVNPHYDAFVRWQFLKLREKYLANGKRESIFSIATNQPCADHDRSDGEGVNPQQYTLIKLRVKEVPSEWRASLGDGEVFLVAATLRPETMYGQTNCFVLPEGDYGFFRMKSGEIFVCTRRSALNMCYQDLGELQELPSGAKEPVCLLEKTGQDLVGLPLQAPLAAYDTVYALPMLTISMQKGTGIVTSVPAESPDDYACLLDWKKRANWREQYSVKEEWCQPFDVVEILEIPDSEFGSTSAQAICEQMKIESHKDKEKLAAAKKEVYLKGFYAGVMKVGPYAGQKVEDVKPIIRQELIDQGLAAAYWEPESRVVARSGDECVVALCDQWYLKYSDEDWTQRVRNHIESKSSFDMFNGLDNLNYAVGWLRDWACSRTFGLGTKLPWDEKWLIESLSDSTVYMAFYTVAHLIQGSAAMEDELPKVRAEDLTEGVFDYIFCIEDEPPADSAVSRDELDKMRREFQFWYPIDLRCSGKDLIQNHLTMSLFNHAAIWEDKPQLWPKAFFCNGHVMVDSVKMSKSTGNFLTLEEAIGLYSAVLA
;
A
#
# COMPACT_ATOMS: atom_id res chain seq x y z
N MET A 1 40.74 17.54 -3.37
CA MET A 1 39.76 17.62 -4.47
C MET A 1 38.40 18.10 -4.00
N GLN A 2 37.68 17.39 -3.13
CA GLN A 2 36.35 17.82 -2.65
C GLN A 2 36.36 19.25 -2.07
N LEU A 3 37.33 19.58 -1.21
CA LEU A 3 37.51 20.94 -0.68
C LEU A 3 37.71 21.99 -1.78
N LEU A 4 38.43 21.66 -2.86
CA LEU A 4 38.64 22.58 -3.99
C LEU A 4 37.33 22.81 -4.76
N TRP A 5 36.51 21.77 -4.95
CA TRP A 5 35.21 21.93 -5.60
C TRP A 5 34.26 22.80 -4.79
N GLU A 6 34.28 22.68 -3.47
CA GLU A 6 33.48 23.49 -2.57
C GLU A 6 33.97 24.94 -2.53
N GLU A 7 35.27 25.17 -2.35
CA GLU A 7 35.88 26.51 -2.35
C GLU A 7 35.63 27.27 -3.66
N HIS A 8 35.72 26.57 -4.79
CA HIS A 8 35.48 27.15 -6.11
C HIS A 8 34.02 27.09 -6.56
N LYS A 9 33.10 26.60 -5.71
CA LYS A 9 31.67 26.49 -6.03
C LYS A 9 31.42 25.80 -7.37
N ALA A 10 32.20 24.76 -7.66
CA ALA A 10 32.38 24.20 -9.00
C ALA A 10 31.12 23.58 -9.62
N TYR A 11 30.06 23.39 -8.82
CA TYR A 11 28.79 22.81 -9.24
C TYR A 11 27.59 23.73 -8.96
N GLU A 12 27.82 24.95 -8.47
CA GLU A 12 26.78 25.98 -8.34
C GLU A 12 26.50 26.57 -9.73
N GLU A 13 25.29 26.35 -10.26
CA GLU A 13 24.93 26.80 -11.60
C GLU A 13 23.66 27.64 -11.55
N ASP A 14 23.74 28.84 -12.14
CA ASP A 14 22.61 29.74 -12.36
C ASP A 14 22.22 29.70 -13.85
N ALA A 15 20.96 30.02 -14.14
CA ALA A 15 20.50 30.21 -15.50
C ALA A 15 21.21 31.42 -16.14
N PRO A 16 21.50 31.38 -17.46
CA PRO A 16 22.16 32.48 -18.15
C PRO A 16 21.44 33.82 -17.97
N SER A 17 22.20 34.91 -17.98
CA SER A 17 21.64 36.25 -17.93
C SER A 17 20.88 36.58 -19.23
N PRO A 18 19.88 37.48 -19.19
CA PRO A 18 19.21 37.93 -20.40
C PRO A 18 20.21 38.44 -21.46
N GLY A 19 20.07 37.97 -22.70
CA GLY A 19 20.96 38.31 -23.80
C GLY A 19 22.21 37.44 -23.94
N SER A 20 22.43 36.47 -23.05
CA SER A 20 23.46 35.43 -23.25
C SER A 20 23.17 34.61 -24.52
N PRO A 21 24.22 34.08 -25.20
CA PRO A 21 24.05 33.13 -26.29
C PRO A 21 23.23 31.90 -25.85
N PRO A 22 22.50 31.25 -26.77
CA PRO A 22 21.83 29.98 -26.46
C PRO A 22 22.83 28.94 -25.93
N GLU A 23 22.56 28.40 -24.75
CA GLU A 23 23.36 27.35 -24.11
C GLU A 23 22.54 26.06 -24.02
N GLU A 24 23.18 24.93 -24.29
CA GLU A 24 22.57 23.63 -24.04
C GLU A 24 22.58 23.32 -22.53
N LYS A 25 21.42 22.97 -22.00
CA LYS A 25 21.25 22.59 -20.60
C LYS A 25 21.08 21.08 -20.42
N PHE A 26 21.37 20.59 -19.23
CA PHE A 26 21.05 19.25 -18.79
C PHE A 26 20.60 19.26 -17.31
N PHE A 27 19.31 19.03 -17.09
CA PHE A 27 18.70 18.96 -15.78
C PHE A 27 18.41 17.51 -15.41
N VAL A 28 19.19 16.97 -14.46
CA VAL A 28 19.04 15.60 -13.98
C VAL A 28 18.62 15.58 -12.52
N THR A 29 17.74 14.65 -12.16
CA THR A 29 17.24 14.51 -10.78
C THR A 29 17.27 13.08 -10.28
N PHE A 30 17.36 12.95 -8.96
CA PHE A 30 17.17 11.72 -8.21
C PHE A 30 15.99 11.92 -7.23
N PRO A 31 15.09 10.93 -7.05
CA PRO A 31 14.10 10.93 -5.99
C PRO A 31 14.76 11.17 -4.64
N TYR A 32 14.41 12.27 -3.98
CA TYR A 32 14.94 12.57 -2.65
C TYR A 32 14.67 11.43 -1.65
N PRO A 33 15.68 10.95 -0.91
CA PRO A 33 15.51 9.81 -0.02
C PRO A 33 14.74 10.19 1.25
N TYR A 34 14.08 9.21 1.87
CA TYR A 34 13.43 9.38 3.18
C TYR A 34 14.46 9.57 4.30
N MET A 35 14.21 10.51 5.21
CA MET A 35 15.11 10.88 6.32
C MET A 35 14.81 10.16 7.64
N ASN A 36 14.42 8.89 7.58
CA ASN A 36 14.23 8.04 8.76
C ASN A 36 15.49 7.27 9.17
N GLY A 37 16.65 7.62 8.62
CA GLY A 37 17.94 6.98 8.90
C GLY A 37 19.07 7.46 8.00
N LYS A 38 20.28 6.90 8.18
CA LYS A 38 21.42 7.15 7.30
C LYS A 38 21.21 6.53 5.91
N LEU A 39 21.78 7.16 4.88
CA LEU A 39 21.80 6.59 3.53
C LEU A 39 22.63 5.29 3.50
N HIS A 40 22.21 4.35 2.65
CA HIS A 40 22.88 3.06 2.47
C HIS A 40 23.36 2.86 1.04
N LEU A 41 24.14 1.80 0.81
CA LEU A 41 24.74 1.51 -0.50
C LEU A 41 23.70 1.37 -1.64
N GLY A 42 22.47 0.92 -1.33
CA GLY A 42 21.36 0.97 -2.29
C GLY A 42 21.05 2.39 -2.82
N HIS A 43 21.05 3.41 -1.95
CA HIS A 43 20.88 4.80 -2.36
C HIS A 43 22.06 5.27 -3.20
N ALA A 44 23.29 4.93 -2.78
CA ALA A 44 24.52 5.26 -3.50
C ALA A 44 24.49 4.73 -4.94
N PHE A 45 24.09 3.47 -5.12
CA PHE A 45 23.99 2.84 -6.43
C PHE A 45 22.98 3.53 -7.36
N SER A 46 21.86 4.00 -6.83
CA SER A 46 20.87 4.72 -7.64
C SER A 46 21.29 6.16 -7.92
N VAL A 47 21.78 6.92 -6.92
CA VAL A 47 22.20 8.32 -7.11
C VAL A 47 23.38 8.44 -8.06
N THR A 48 24.29 7.46 -8.07
CA THR A 48 25.45 7.47 -8.98
C THR A 48 25.06 7.49 -10.46
N LYS A 49 23.87 7.01 -10.83
CA LYS A 49 23.39 7.09 -12.22
C LYS A 49 23.13 8.52 -12.65
N ALA A 50 22.50 9.32 -11.78
CA ALA A 50 22.32 10.75 -11.99
C ALA A 50 23.67 11.49 -11.98
N GLU A 51 24.55 11.14 -11.04
CA GLU A 51 25.90 11.71 -10.93
C GLU A 51 26.74 11.50 -12.20
N PHE A 52 26.79 10.27 -12.71
CA PHE A 52 27.57 9.95 -13.90
C PHE A 52 26.99 10.64 -15.14
N ALA A 53 25.66 10.69 -15.27
CA ALA A 53 25.00 11.43 -16.34
C ALA A 53 25.31 12.93 -16.26
N ALA A 54 25.27 13.52 -15.06
CA ALA A 54 25.59 14.93 -14.83
C ALA A 54 27.03 15.25 -15.25
N ARG A 55 28.01 14.44 -14.81
CA ARG A 55 29.42 14.65 -15.17
C ARG A 55 29.67 14.46 -16.66
N PHE A 56 29.08 13.44 -17.27
CA PHE A 56 29.23 13.20 -18.71
C PHE A 56 28.63 14.33 -19.53
N ALA A 57 27.46 14.86 -19.14
CA ALA A 57 26.87 16.02 -19.78
C ALA A 57 27.75 17.28 -19.68
N ARG A 58 28.37 17.53 -18.51
CA ARG A 58 29.35 18.62 -18.34
C ARG A 58 30.55 18.46 -19.28
N LEU A 59 31.10 17.25 -19.41
CA LEU A 59 32.21 16.97 -20.33
C LEU A 59 31.83 17.21 -21.80
N ASN A 60 30.57 17.04 -22.15
CA ASN A 60 30.04 17.35 -23.48
C ASN A 60 29.67 18.83 -23.67
N GLY A 61 30.08 19.71 -22.75
CA GLY A 61 29.91 21.16 -22.87
C GLY A 61 28.52 21.67 -22.49
N LYS A 62 27.64 20.83 -21.92
CA LYS A 62 26.33 21.29 -21.44
C LYS A 62 26.45 21.98 -20.09
N ARG A 63 25.60 22.98 -19.84
CA ARG A 63 25.37 23.52 -18.50
C ARG A 63 24.51 22.55 -17.71
N VAL A 64 24.95 22.12 -16.53
CA VAL A 64 24.33 20.98 -15.83
C VAL A 64 23.82 21.36 -14.45
N LEU A 65 22.52 21.12 -14.24
CA LEU A 65 21.90 21.19 -12.93
C LEU A 65 21.66 19.76 -12.41
N PHE A 66 22.32 19.44 -11.29
CA PHE A 66 22.02 18.26 -10.48
C PHE A 66 21.78 18.72 -9.03
N PRO A 67 20.52 18.88 -8.60
CA PRO A 67 20.19 19.24 -7.23
C PRO A 67 19.80 18.01 -6.42
N PHE A 68 19.82 18.15 -5.09
CA PHE A 68 19.49 17.08 -4.16
C PHE A 68 18.74 17.63 -2.94
N SER A 69 17.78 16.90 -2.39
CA SER A 69 16.97 17.28 -1.22
C SER A 69 16.51 16.05 -0.45
N PHE A 70 15.73 16.26 0.61
CA PHE A 70 15.50 15.27 1.65
C PHE A 70 14.01 15.14 1.98
N HIS A 71 13.47 13.92 1.85
CA HIS A 71 12.04 13.67 2.04
C HIS A 71 11.74 13.33 3.49
N CYS A 72 11.00 14.21 4.15
CA CYS A 72 10.64 14.11 5.57
C CYS A 72 9.13 13.89 5.75
N THR A 73 8.34 14.07 4.69
CA THR A 73 6.89 13.86 4.67
C THR A 73 6.57 12.38 4.86
N GLY A 74 5.50 12.10 5.59
CA GLY A 74 4.96 10.75 5.78
C GLY A 74 4.98 10.29 7.23
N MET A 75 4.54 9.04 7.41
CA MET A 75 4.38 8.41 8.71
C MET A 75 5.65 7.79 9.32
N PRO A 76 6.63 7.25 8.56
CA PRO A 76 7.72 6.46 9.14
C PRO A 76 8.50 7.15 10.26
N ILE A 77 8.78 8.46 10.13
CA ILE A 77 9.51 9.24 11.12
C ILE A 77 8.68 9.40 12.40
N ALA A 78 7.43 9.88 12.27
CA ALA A 78 6.52 10.06 13.39
C ALA A 78 6.23 8.73 14.12
N ALA A 79 6.07 7.64 13.37
CA ALA A 79 5.89 6.30 13.89
C ALA A 79 7.12 5.81 14.68
N ALA A 80 8.33 6.01 14.15
CA ALA A 80 9.56 5.65 14.83
C ALA A 80 9.75 6.45 16.13
N ALA A 81 9.46 7.76 16.11
CA ALA A 81 9.51 8.62 17.29
C ALA A 81 8.52 8.15 18.38
N LEU A 82 7.29 7.80 18.01
CA LEU A 82 6.28 7.28 18.93
C LEU A 82 6.68 5.92 19.52
N LYS A 83 7.18 5.00 18.69
CA LYS A 83 7.69 3.69 19.15
C LYS A 83 8.84 3.86 20.13
N LEU A 84 9.77 4.77 19.85
CA LEU A 84 10.89 5.08 20.73
C LEU A 84 10.42 5.60 22.09
N LYS A 85 9.39 6.45 22.12
CA LYS A 85 8.78 6.93 23.38
C LYS A 85 8.28 5.77 24.25
N GLY A 86 7.63 4.76 23.64
CA GLY A 86 7.22 3.53 24.32
C GLY A 86 8.41 2.74 24.86
N CYS A 87 9.42 2.47 24.02
CA CYS A 87 10.64 1.75 24.40
C CYS A 87 11.41 2.41 25.56
N ILE A 88 11.44 3.74 25.61
CA ILE A 88 12.06 4.50 26.72
C ILE A 88 11.22 4.37 28.00
N ALA A 89 9.89 4.50 27.90
CA ALA A 89 9.00 4.37 29.04
C ALA A 89 9.11 2.98 29.69
N GLU A 90 9.14 1.91 28.89
CA GLU A 90 9.33 0.53 29.36
C GLU A 90 10.67 0.35 30.09
N ARG A 91 11.76 0.93 29.56
CA ARG A 91 13.09 0.87 30.20
C ARG A 91 13.14 1.64 31.52
N LEU A 92 12.42 2.76 31.61
CA LEU A 92 12.34 3.57 32.84
C LEU A 92 11.44 2.92 33.90
N ALA A 93 10.44 2.14 33.51
CA ALA A 93 9.50 1.48 34.42
C ALA A 93 10.10 0.27 35.18
N GLY A 94 11.30 -0.19 34.81
CA GLY A 94 11.93 -1.39 35.39
C GLY A 94 11.24 -2.70 34.95
N PRO A 95 11.83 -3.88 35.21
CA PRO A 95 11.29 -5.14 34.72
C PRO A 95 9.93 -5.45 35.36
N GLN A 96 8.86 -5.39 34.57
CA GLN A 96 7.62 -6.09 34.90
C GLN A 96 7.84 -7.59 34.68
N ALA A 97 7.43 -8.40 35.66
CA ALA A 97 7.56 -9.85 35.62
C ALA A 97 6.80 -10.42 34.41
N ALA A 98 7.53 -10.73 33.34
CA ALA A 98 7.01 -11.50 32.23
C ALA A 98 6.65 -12.90 32.74
N GLN A 99 5.41 -13.33 32.52
CA GLN A 99 5.02 -14.71 32.77
C GLN A 99 5.77 -15.65 31.80
N PRO A 100 6.24 -16.81 32.26
CA PRO A 100 7.00 -17.72 31.42
C PRO A 100 6.09 -18.38 30.37
N GLY A 101 6.40 -18.15 29.10
CA GLY A 101 5.91 -18.97 27.98
C GLY A 101 6.65 -20.31 27.90
N PRO A 102 6.09 -21.31 27.18
CA PRO A 102 6.56 -22.69 27.23
C PRO A 102 7.93 -22.87 26.56
N GLU A 103 8.80 -23.64 27.20
CA GLU A 103 10.13 -24.03 26.70
C GLU A 103 9.99 -24.91 25.45
N VAL A 104 10.66 -24.52 24.36
CA VAL A 104 10.83 -25.33 23.15
C VAL A 104 12.29 -25.73 23.06
N GLU A 105 12.57 -27.03 23.03
CA GLU A 105 13.92 -27.59 22.88
C GLU A 105 14.56 -27.20 21.55
N VAL A 106 15.78 -26.67 21.62
CA VAL A 106 16.57 -26.25 20.46
C VAL A 106 17.49 -27.39 20.02
N VAL A 107 17.26 -27.90 18.81
CA VAL A 107 18.16 -28.85 18.12
C VAL A 107 19.39 -28.10 17.60
N GLN A 108 20.59 -28.53 18.01
CA GLN A 108 21.86 -27.99 17.54
C GLN A 108 22.17 -28.49 16.12
N GLN A 109 22.41 -27.57 15.17
CA GLN A 109 23.04 -27.88 13.88
C GLN A 109 24.50 -27.40 13.87
N GLU A 110 25.40 -28.28 13.44
CA GLU A 110 26.85 -28.09 13.38
C GLU A 110 27.28 -27.06 12.31
N GLU A 111 28.32 -26.28 12.64
CA GLU A 111 28.93 -25.28 11.76
C GLU A 111 29.83 -25.93 10.68
N ALA A 112 29.59 -25.57 9.41
CA ALA A 112 30.51 -25.89 8.32
C ALA A 112 31.63 -24.83 8.18
N ALA A 113 32.83 -25.30 7.82
CA ALA A 113 34.08 -24.54 7.77
C ALA A 113 34.10 -23.38 6.75
N ALA A 114 34.86 -22.34 7.09
CA ALA A 114 34.94 -21.04 6.43
C ALA A 114 35.66 -21.04 5.06
N THR A 115 35.13 -20.25 4.12
CA THR A 115 35.78 -19.86 2.85
C THR A 115 36.27 -18.40 2.95
N PRO A 116 37.48 -18.04 2.47
CA PRO A 116 37.96 -16.65 2.51
C PRO A 116 37.25 -15.80 1.44
N GLY A 117 36.70 -14.64 1.84
CA GLY A 117 36.13 -13.64 0.91
C GLY A 117 34.73 -13.10 1.24
N VAL A 118 34.04 -13.65 2.24
CA VAL A 118 32.69 -13.22 2.64
C VAL A 118 32.75 -12.12 3.70
N PHE A 119 32.07 -10.99 3.46
CA PHE A 119 31.96 -9.91 4.44
C PHE A 119 31.02 -10.33 5.59
N LYS A 120 31.58 -10.64 6.76
CA LYS A 120 30.82 -10.79 8.01
C LYS A 120 30.93 -9.50 8.81
N GLY A 121 29.86 -8.70 8.82
CA GLY A 121 29.74 -7.55 9.73
C GLY A 121 29.90 -7.98 11.19
N LYS A 122 30.47 -7.11 12.04
CA LYS A 122 30.61 -7.35 13.48
C LYS A 122 29.22 -7.53 14.10
N LYS A 123 28.83 -8.76 14.42
CA LYS A 123 27.70 -9.01 15.33
C LYS A 123 28.03 -8.36 16.66
N SER A 124 27.32 -7.31 17.05
CA SER A 124 27.22 -6.97 18.47
C SER A 124 26.56 -8.16 19.18
N LYS A 125 27.01 -8.50 20.38
CA LYS A 125 26.53 -9.65 21.17
C LYS A 125 25.02 -9.63 21.50
N ALA A 126 24.27 -8.64 21.01
CA ALA A 126 22.84 -8.43 21.27
C ALA A 126 21.91 -9.37 20.47
N VAL A 127 22.35 -9.91 19.33
CA VAL A 127 21.45 -10.63 18.39
C VAL A 127 21.14 -12.08 18.80
N ALA A 128 21.70 -12.58 19.92
CA ALA A 128 21.56 -13.98 20.33
C ALA A 128 20.45 -14.24 21.37
N LYS A 129 19.67 -13.24 21.79
CA LYS A 129 18.50 -13.43 22.67
C LYS A 129 17.21 -13.18 21.91
N THR A 130 16.32 -14.16 21.99
CA THR A 130 14.98 -14.25 21.40
C THR A 130 14.12 -13.00 21.69
N GLY A 131 14.05 -12.12 20.69
CA GLY A 131 13.26 -10.89 20.65
C GLY A 131 13.88 -9.95 19.62
N GLY A 132 13.12 -9.46 18.63
CA GLY A 132 13.65 -8.52 17.66
C GLY A 132 14.23 -7.27 18.32
N LEU A 133 15.18 -6.59 17.65
CA LEU A 133 15.67 -5.28 18.12
C LEU A 133 14.49 -4.30 18.16
N ASP A 134 14.26 -3.68 19.32
CA ASP A 134 13.25 -2.63 19.41
C ASP A 134 13.79 -1.30 18.85
N GLN A 135 12.96 -0.25 18.86
CA GLN A 135 13.36 1.01 18.24
C GLN A 135 14.58 1.64 18.94
N TYR A 136 14.70 1.51 20.26
CA TYR A 136 15.83 2.06 21.01
C TYR A 136 17.14 1.34 20.64
N ASP A 137 17.09 0.01 20.51
CA ASP A 137 18.24 -0.78 20.10
C ASP A 137 18.67 -0.49 18.65
N ILE A 138 17.71 -0.18 17.77
CA ILE A 138 17.97 0.29 16.40
C ILE A 138 18.71 1.63 16.41
N MET A 139 18.31 2.59 17.26
CA MET A 139 19.00 3.89 17.37
C MET A 139 20.46 3.72 17.79
N LEU A 140 20.74 2.84 18.75
CA LEU A 140 22.11 2.48 19.15
C LEU A 140 22.88 1.83 18.01
N ALA A 141 22.25 0.92 17.26
CA ALA A 141 22.88 0.25 16.11
C ALA A 141 23.22 1.22 14.97
N LEU A 142 22.51 2.35 14.86
CA LEU A 142 22.84 3.45 13.93
C LEU A 142 24.02 4.32 14.40
N GLY A 143 24.56 4.05 15.60
CA GLY A 143 25.65 4.80 16.20
C GLY A 143 25.22 6.12 16.84
N ILE A 144 23.94 6.26 17.20
CA ILE A 144 23.42 7.45 17.89
C ILE A 144 23.80 7.36 19.37
N PRO A 145 24.45 8.40 19.94
CA PRO A 145 24.83 8.41 21.35
C PRO A 145 23.61 8.23 22.27
N GLN A 146 23.78 7.47 23.35
CA GLN A 146 22.68 7.11 24.26
C GLN A 146 21.98 8.34 24.85
N GLU A 147 22.76 9.38 25.15
CA GLU A 147 22.32 10.67 25.67
C GLU A 147 21.48 11.48 24.67
N GLU A 148 21.59 11.18 23.38
CA GLU A 148 20.90 11.89 22.31
C GLU A 148 19.59 11.19 21.89
N ILE A 149 19.52 9.86 22.06
CA ILE A 149 18.35 9.03 21.72
C ILE A 149 17.02 9.62 22.25
N PRO A 150 16.90 10.11 23.50
CA PRO A 150 15.64 10.66 23.99
C PRO A 150 15.07 11.82 23.14
N LYS A 151 15.92 12.60 22.48
CA LYS A 151 15.48 13.73 21.63
C LYS A 151 14.69 13.26 20.39
N PHE A 152 14.98 12.05 19.90
CA PHE A 152 14.27 11.44 18.76
C PHE A 152 12.84 10.98 19.10
N THR A 153 12.36 11.17 20.34
CA THR A 153 10.93 11.06 20.64
C THR A 153 10.11 12.20 20.04
N SER A 154 10.76 13.31 19.67
CA SER A 154 10.20 14.37 18.83
C SER A 154 10.49 14.06 17.36
N PRO A 155 9.48 13.91 16.48
CA PRO A 155 9.69 13.69 15.05
C PRO A 155 10.54 14.79 14.38
N GLU A 156 10.42 16.04 14.84
CA GLU A 156 11.13 17.21 14.31
C GLU A 156 12.65 17.08 14.48
N TYR A 157 13.12 16.47 15.58
CA TYR A 157 14.55 16.27 15.80
C TYR A 157 15.21 15.37 14.73
N TRP A 158 14.43 14.50 14.08
CA TRP A 158 14.93 13.68 12.98
C TRP A 158 15.29 14.54 11.76
N LEU A 159 14.54 15.61 11.52
CA LEU A 159 14.73 16.56 10.43
C LEU A 159 15.97 17.43 10.68
N ASP A 160 16.36 17.65 11.93
CA ASP A 160 17.60 18.34 12.28
C ASP A 160 18.82 17.41 12.20
N TYR A 161 18.64 16.11 12.48
CA TYR A 161 19.74 15.17 12.62
C TYR A 161 20.16 14.48 11.31
N PHE A 162 19.22 13.90 10.57
CA PHE A 162 19.55 13.05 9.42
C PHE A 162 19.89 13.80 8.12
N PRO A 163 19.18 14.87 7.72
CA PRO A 163 19.49 15.62 6.50
C PRO A 163 20.94 16.15 6.46
N PRO A 164 21.49 16.78 7.52
CA PRO A 164 22.89 17.23 7.50
C PRO A 164 23.89 16.07 7.35
N LEU A 165 23.61 14.90 7.94
CA LEU A 165 24.43 13.70 7.76
C LEU A 165 24.38 13.18 6.32
N ALA A 166 23.22 13.23 5.68
CA ALA A 166 23.06 12.85 4.28
C ALA A 166 23.84 13.81 3.34
N VAL A 167 23.78 15.12 3.58
CA VAL A 167 24.62 16.12 2.86
C VAL A 167 26.10 15.77 3.02
N ARG A 168 26.55 15.58 4.27
CA ARG A 168 27.95 15.22 4.59
C ARG A 168 28.40 13.97 3.83
N ASP A 169 27.60 12.92 3.85
CA ASP A 169 27.96 11.63 3.24
C ASP A 169 27.99 11.71 1.70
N LEU A 170 27.07 12.45 1.09
CA LEU A 170 27.06 12.70 -0.36
C LEU A 170 28.18 13.64 -0.83
N LYS A 171 28.57 14.63 -0.01
CA LYS A 171 29.78 15.44 -0.24
C LYS A 171 31.05 14.59 -0.13
N LYS A 172 31.13 13.69 0.85
CA LYS A 172 32.22 12.71 0.99
C LYS A 172 32.27 11.70 -0.16
N LEU A 173 31.13 11.36 -0.77
CA LEU A 173 31.08 10.59 -2.01
C LEU A 173 31.62 11.39 -3.20
N GLY A 174 31.59 12.73 -3.13
CA GLY A 174 32.07 13.62 -4.20
C GLY A 174 31.02 13.92 -5.25
N THR A 175 29.74 13.91 -4.89
CA THR A 175 28.64 14.22 -5.81
C THR A 175 28.72 15.66 -6.36
N ALA A 176 28.37 15.83 -7.64
CA ALA A 176 28.43 17.09 -8.36
C ALA A 176 27.12 17.88 -8.24
N VAL A 177 26.69 18.07 -6.99
CA VAL A 177 25.39 18.64 -6.60
C VAL A 177 25.49 20.14 -6.33
N ASP A 178 24.48 20.90 -6.78
CA ASP A 178 24.26 22.29 -6.36
C ASP A 178 23.50 22.31 -5.02
N TRP A 179 24.26 22.39 -3.92
CA TRP A 179 23.73 22.31 -2.55
C TRP A 179 22.90 23.53 -2.14
N ARG A 180 22.99 24.66 -2.87
CA ARG A 180 22.15 25.85 -2.59
C ARG A 180 20.67 25.59 -2.81
N ARG A 181 20.36 24.54 -3.58
CA ARG A 181 19.01 24.14 -3.98
C ARG A 181 18.48 23.00 -3.10
N SER A 182 19.18 22.66 -2.02
CA SER A 182 18.75 21.63 -1.07
C SER A 182 17.73 22.14 -0.08
N PHE A 183 16.74 21.31 0.22
CA PHE A 183 15.68 21.57 1.18
C PHE A 183 15.19 20.27 1.85
N ILE A 184 14.47 20.43 2.95
CA ILE A 184 13.65 19.36 3.54
C ILE A 184 12.19 19.57 3.13
N THR A 185 11.40 18.49 3.12
CA THR A 185 9.94 18.59 2.96
C THR A 185 9.26 18.79 4.31
N THR A 186 7.92 18.85 4.34
CA THR A 186 7.03 19.17 5.49
C THR A 186 6.80 20.66 5.72
N ASP A 187 5.84 20.97 6.58
CA ASP A 187 5.49 22.32 7.05
C ASP A 187 6.61 22.99 7.87
N VAL A 188 7.63 22.23 8.31
CA VAL A 188 8.87 22.78 8.90
C VAL A 188 9.64 23.66 7.91
N ASN A 189 9.58 23.36 6.61
CA ASN A 189 10.08 24.26 5.58
C ASN A 189 8.93 25.07 4.98
N PRO A 190 8.75 26.34 5.40
CA PRO A 190 7.58 27.12 5.01
C PRO A 190 7.54 27.44 3.51
N HIS A 191 8.69 27.50 2.83
CA HIS A 191 8.74 27.75 1.38
C HIS A 191 8.33 26.53 0.56
N TYR A 192 8.76 25.34 0.99
CA TYR A 192 8.31 24.09 0.37
C TYR A 192 6.83 23.82 0.69
N ASP A 193 6.40 24.13 1.91
CA ASP A 193 4.99 24.04 2.30
C ASP A 193 4.10 24.92 1.41
N ALA A 194 4.48 26.18 1.19
CA ALA A 194 3.79 27.07 0.27
C ALA A 194 3.71 26.51 -1.16
N PHE A 195 4.81 25.92 -1.65
CA PHE A 195 4.84 25.24 -2.96
C PHE A 195 3.87 24.06 -3.04
N VAL A 196 3.85 23.18 -2.03
CA VAL A 196 2.94 22.03 -2.00
C VAL A 196 1.47 22.48 -1.88
N ARG A 197 1.20 23.52 -1.08
CA ARG A 197 -0.15 24.13 -0.99
C ARG A 197 -0.62 24.64 -2.35
N TRP A 198 0.23 25.37 -3.07
CA TRP A 198 -0.05 25.81 -4.45
C TRP A 198 -0.35 24.64 -5.38
N GLN A 199 0.50 23.61 -5.39
CA GLN A 199 0.30 22.42 -6.21
C GLN A 199 -1.08 21.80 -5.95
N PHE A 200 -1.45 21.63 -4.69
CA PHE A 200 -2.72 21.00 -4.33
C PHE A 200 -3.92 21.88 -4.64
N LEU A 201 -3.80 23.20 -4.55
CA LEU A 201 -4.85 24.12 -5.00
C LEU A 201 -5.11 23.95 -6.50
N LYS A 202 -4.06 23.86 -7.33
CA LYS A 202 -4.19 23.55 -8.77
C LYS A 202 -4.81 22.18 -9.03
N LEU A 203 -4.37 21.15 -8.31
CA LEU A 203 -4.96 19.82 -8.45
C LEU A 203 -6.43 19.79 -8.01
N ARG A 204 -6.84 20.66 -7.07
CA ARG A 204 -8.23 20.71 -6.58
C ARG A 204 -9.23 21.11 -7.65
N GLU A 205 -8.82 21.97 -8.58
CA GLU A 205 -9.71 22.51 -9.61
C GLU A 205 -10.33 21.41 -10.48
N LYS A 206 -9.57 20.36 -10.80
CA LYS A 206 -10.01 19.29 -11.72
C LYS A 206 -9.64 17.86 -11.30
N TYR A 207 -8.59 17.66 -10.50
CA TYR A 207 -7.93 16.36 -10.34
C TYR A 207 -8.09 15.71 -8.96
N LEU A 208 -8.55 16.45 -7.95
CA LEU A 208 -8.89 15.90 -6.64
C LEU A 208 -10.40 15.67 -6.52
N ALA A 209 -10.75 14.66 -5.74
CA ALA A 209 -12.10 14.44 -5.24
C ALA A 209 -12.07 14.05 -3.76
N ASN A 210 -13.20 14.21 -3.10
CA ASN A 210 -13.44 13.71 -1.75
C ASN A 210 -14.54 12.67 -1.81
N GLY A 211 -14.33 11.53 -1.17
CA GLY A 211 -15.31 10.46 -1.13
C GLY A 211 -14.97 9.44 -0.07
N LYS A 212 -15.93 8.55 0.19
CA LYS A 212 -15.73 7.45 1.14
C LYS A 212 -14.89 6.35 0.51
N ARG A 213 -13.85 5.92 1.21
CA ARG A 213 -12.97 4.81 0.80
C ARG A 213 -12.76 3.84 1.93
N GLU A 214 -12.52 2.59 1.57
CA GLU A 214 -12.28 1.51 2.50
C GLU A 214 -10.92 1.67 3.16
N SER A 215 -10.92 1.77 4.49
CA SER A 215 -9.72 1.89 5.31
C SER A 215 -9.80 0.96 6.50
N ILE A 216 -8.66 0.41 6.90
CA ILE A 216 -8.55 -0.22 8.22
C ILE A 216 -8.88 0.84 9.27
N PHE A 217 -9.73 0.50 10.23
CA PHE A 217 -10.36 1.47 11.13
C PHE A 217 -10.44 0.91 12.54
N SER A 218 -10.03 1.72 13.51
CA SER A 218 -10.20 1.42 14.93
C SER A 218 -11.53 1.98 15.41
N ILE A 219 -12.35 1.10 15.95
CA ILE A 219 -13.67 1.46 16.48
C ILE A 219 -13.52 2.29 17.75
N ALA A 220 -12.56 1.93 18.61
CA ALA A 220 -12.37 2.60 19.89
C ALA A 220 -11.89 4.05 19.74
N THR A 221 -11.00 4.29 18.77
CA THR A 221 -10.48 5.65 18.48
C THR A 221 -11.30 6.39 17.44
N ASN A 222 -12.22 5.69 16.76
CA ASN A 222 -13.10 6.22 15.72
C ASN A 222 -12.33 6.95 14.60
N GLN A 223 -11.23 6.36 14.14
CA GLN A 223 -10.41 6.87 13.05
C GLN A 223 -9.79 5.74 12.21
N PRO A 224 -9.38 6.03 10.96
CA PRO A 224 -8.54 5.11 10.19
C PRO A 224 -7.29 4.72 10.99
N CYS A 225 -7.04 3.40 11.11
CA CYS A 225 -5.90 2.84 11.83
C CYS A 225 -4.77 2.58 10.83
N ALA A 226 -3.86 3.54 10.72
CA ALA A 226 -2.66 3.40 9.91
C ALA A 226 -1.73 2.33 10.51
N ASP A 227 -0.72 1.88 9.75
CA ASP A 227 0.16 0.78 10.20
C ASP A 227 0.78 1.03 11.57
N HIS A 228 1.22 2.26 11.86
CA HIS A 228 1.87 2.59 13.13
C HIS A 228 0.90 2.70 14.32
N ASP A 229 -0.39 2.88 14.06
CA ASP A 229 -1.46 2.85 15.06
C ASP A 229 -1.78 1.41 15.50
N ARG A 230 -1.18 0.41 14.85
CA ARG A 230 -1.41 -1.01 15.11
C ARG A 230 -0.41 -1.55 16.13
N SER A 231 -0.89 -2.40 17.02
CA SER A 231 -0.06 -3.27 17.86
C SER A 231 0.16 -4.64 17.20
N ASP A 232 -0.70 -5.04 16.26
CA ASP A 232 -0.62 -6.28 15.50
C ASP A 232 -1.21 -6.07 14.09
N GLY A 233 -0.65 -6.71 13.06
CA GLY A 233 -1.11 -6.57 11.67
C GLY A 233 -0.60 -5.33 10.93
N GLU A 234 0.64 -4.89 11.15
CA GLU A 234 1.31 -3.89 10.30
C GLU A 234 1.40 -4.39 8.83
N GLY A 235 1.07 -3.53 7.86
CA GLY A 235 1.09 -3.85 6.42
C GLY A 235 -0.13 -4.60 5.90
N VAL A 236 -1.09 -4.92 6.77
CA VAL A 236 -2.35 -5.56 6.40
C VAL A 236 -3.26 -4.53 5.71
N ASN A 237 -3.85 -4.91 4.58
CA ASN A 237 -4.73 -4.04 3.80
C ASN A 237 -6.18 -4.54 3.84
N PRO A 238 -7.17 -3.69 3.49
CA PRO A 238 -8.52 -4.14 3.19
C PRO A 238 -8.53 -5.13 2.02
N GLN A 239 -9.20 -6.25 2.19
CA GLN A 239 -9.44 -7.26 1.16
C GLN A 239 -10.93 -7.35 0.85
N GLN A 240 -11.26 -7.30 -0.43
CA GLN A 240 -12.64 -7.37 -0.88
C GLN A 240 -13.10 -8.80 -1.12
N TYR A 241 -14.26 -9.14 -0.56
CA TYR A 241 -15.03 -10.35 -0.76
C TYR A 241 -16.35 -10.03 -1.48
N THR A 242 -16.93 -11.05 -2.09
CA THR A 242 -18.32 -11.05 -2.54
C THR A 242 -19.15 -11.83 -1.52
N LEU A 243 -20.14 -11.19 -0.91
CA LEU A 243 -21.09 -11.86 -0.02
C LEU A 243 -22.23 -12.42 -0.86
N ILE A 244 -22.22 -13.73 -1.06
CA ILE A 244 -23.30 -14.44 -1.75
C ILE A 244 -24.47 -14.59 -0.78
N LYS A 245 -25.67 -14.19 -1.21
CA LYS A 245 -26.87 -14.23 -0.38
C LYS A 245 -27.66 -15.51 -0.66
N LEU A 246 -27.56 -16.48 0.23
CA LEU A 246 -28.32 -17.73 0.15
C LEU A 246 -29.64 -17.57 0.91
N ARG A 247 -30.76 -17.43 0.19
CA ARG A 247 -32.08 -17.17 0.79
C ARG A 247 -32.58 -18.41 1.51
N VAL A 248 -32.98 -18.29 2.77
CA VAL A 248 -33.65 -19.36 3.50
C VAL A 248 -35.08 -19.51 2.96
N LYS A 249 -35.37 -20.62 2.28
CA LYS A 249 -36.68 -20.87 1.67
C LYS A 249 -37.77 -21.01 2.73
N GLU A 250 -37.45 -21.73 3.81
CA GLU A 250 -38.37 -22.03 4.91
C GLU A 250 -37.70 -21.66 6.23
N VAL A 251 -38.07 -20.50 6.77
CA VAL A 251 -37.60 -20.06 8.09
C VAL A 251 -38.48 -20.73 9.15
N PRO A 252 -37.90 -21.41 10.16
CA PRO A 252 -38.66 -22.03 11.23
C PRO A 252 -39.64 -21.07 11.91
N SER A 253 -40.86 -21.54 12.13
CA SER A 253 -41.97 -20.70 12.63
C SER A 253 -41.67 -20.04 13.98
N GLU A 254 -40.89 -20.71 14.83
CA GLU A 254 -40.47 -20.20 16.12
C GLU A 254 -39.44 -19.07 16.04
N TRP A 255 -38.72 -18.95 14.92
CA TRP A 255 -37.79 -17.82 14.69
C TRP A 255 -38.53 -16.59 14.16
N ARG A 256 -39.64 -16.78 13.43
CA ARG A 256 -40.43 -15.69 12.85
C ARG A 256 -40.97 -14.71 13.88
N ALA A 257 -41.23 -15.16 15.12
CA ALA A 257 -41.63 -14.27 16.21
C ALA A 257 -40.59 -13.17 16.50
N SER A 258 -39.30 -13.47 16.37
CA SER A 258 -38.21 -12.51 16.59
C SER A 258 -37.78 -11.79 15.30
N LEU A 259 -37.83 -12.48 14.17
CA LEU A 259 -37.34 -11.97 12.88
C LEU A 259 -38.37 -11.14 12.12
N GLY A 260 -39.66 -11.34 12.39
CA GLY A 260 -40.76 -10.79 11.60
C GLY A 260 -40.79 -11.35 10.17
N ASP A 261 -41.33 -10.55 9.26
CA ASP A 261 -41.54 -10.93 7.85
C ASP A 261 -40.30 -10.68 6.96
N GLY A 262 -39.17 -10.25 7.54
CA GLY A 262 -37.94 -10.00 6.80
C GLY A 262 -37.43 -11.24 6.06
N GLU A 263 -36.82 -11.03 4.91
CA GLU A 263 -36.14 -12.09 4.18
C GLU A 263 -34.82 -12.43 4.85
N VAL A 264 -34.59 -13.73 5.07
CA VAL A 264 -33.42 -14.24 5.80
C VAL A 264 -32.43 -14.83 4.80
N PHE A 265 -31.19 -14.38 4.87
CA PHE A 265 -30.10 -14.85 4.02
C PHE A 265 -28.93 -15.35 4.85
N LEU A 266 -28.45 -16.55 4.57
CA LEU A 266 -27.11 -16.96 4.96
C LEU A 266 -26.14 -16.27 4.01
N VAL A 267 -25.29 -15.40 4.53
CA VAL A 267 -24.35 -14.63 3.70
C VAL A 267 -22.97 -15.24 3.75
N ALA A 268 -22.48 -15.73 2.60
CA ALA A 268 -21.22 -16.44 2.49
C ALA A 268 -20.17 -15.61 1.74
N ALA A 269 -19.01 -15.40 2.36
CA ALA A 269 -17.92 -14.62 1.76
C ALA A 269 -17.08 -15.47 0.80
N THR A 270 -16.96 -15.04 -0.47
CA THR A 270 -16.11 -15.70 -1.47
C THR A 270 -15.20 -14.72 -2.21
N LEU A 271 -14.01 -15.19 -2.58
CA LEU A 271 -13.08 -14.51 -3.49
C LEU A 271 -13.24 -14.97 -4.94
N ARG A 272 -14.09 -15.98 -5.19
CA ARG A 272 -14.33 -16.60 -6.49
C ARG A 272 -15.82 -16.59 -6.84
N PRO A 273 -16.43 -15.42 -7.11
CA PRO A 273 -17.85 -15.34 -7.44
C PRO A 273 -18.20 -16.05 -8.76
N GLU A 274 -17.23 -16.23 -9.66
CA GLU A 274 -17.42 -16.96 -10.92
C GLU A 274 -17.79 -18.43 -10.71
N THR A 275 -17.48 -19.02 -9.55
CA THR A 275 -17.69 -20.44 -9.29
C THR A 275 -19.09 -20.77 -8.75
N MET A 276 -19.94 -19.76 -8.54
CA MET A 276 -21.24 -19.93 -7.88
C MET A 276 -22.24 -20.79 -8.66
N TYR A 277 -22.00 -21.06 -9.95
CA TYR A 277 -22.77 -22.02 -10.73
C TYR A 277 -22.67 -23.46 -10.17
N GLY A 278 -21.57 -23.78 -9.49
CA GLY A 278 -21.24 -25.14 -9.05
C GLY A 278 -21.62 -25.44 -7.61
N GLN A 279 -22.52 -24.64 -7.04
CA GLN A 279 -22.91 -24.77 -5.64
C GLN A 279 -23.74 -26.05 -5.40
N THR A 280 -23.29 -26.87 -4.44
CA THR A 280 -24.01 -28.09 -4.03
C THR A 280 -24.70 -27.95 -2.68
N ASN A 281 -24.13 -27.13 -1.80
CA ASN A 281 -24.59 -26.91 -0.43
C ASN A 281 -23.97 -25.63 0.14
N CYS A 282 -24.32 -25.29 1.37
CA CYS A 282 -23.67 -24.27 2.18
C CYS A 282 -23.00 -24.95 3.37
N PHE A 283 -21.90 -24.42 3.88
CA PHE A 283 -21.24 -24.92 5.09
C PHE A 283 -21.37 -23.96 6.25
N VAL A 284 -21.60 -24.53 7.43
CA VAL A 284 -21.63 -23.85 8.73
C VAL A 284 -20.84 -24.67 9.75
N LEU A 285 -20.19 -24.00 10.71
CA LEU A 285 -19.54 -24.65 11.84
C LEU A 285 -20.60 -24.95 12.93
N PRO A 286 -20.88 -26.21 13.31
CA PRO A 286 -21.95 -26.54 14.26
C PRO A 286 -21.85 -25.82 15.60
N GLU A 287 -20.64 -25.75 16.15
CA GLU A 287 -20.35 -25.11 17.43
C GLU A 287 -20.12 -23.60 17.30
N GLY A 288 -20.23 -23.04 16.09
CA GLY A 288 -20.06 -21.61 15.84
C GLY A 288 -21.30 -20.81 16.26
N ASP A 289 -21.07 -19.60 16.77
CA ASP A 289 -22.12 -18.65 17.12
C ASP A 289 -22.49 -17.76 15.92
N TYR A 290 -23.78 -17.73 15.58
CA TYR A 290 -24.35 -16.92 14.49
C TYR A 290 -25.46 -16.01 15.01
N GLY A 291 -25.49 -14.79 14.50
CA GLY A 291 -26.56 -13.84 14.75
C GLY A 291 -27.35 -13.53 13.48
N PHE A 292 -28.61 -13.15 13.66
CA PHE A 292 -29.51 -12.68 12.63
C PHE A 292 -29.57 -11.15 12.72
N PHE A 293 -28.85 -10.47 11.84
CA PHE A 293 -28.62 -9.03 11.93
C PHE A 293 -29.48 -8.27 10.92
N ARG A 294 -30.06 -7.14 11.34
CA ARG A 294 -30.84 -6.27 10.45
C ARG A 294 -29.94 -5.42 9.57
N MET A 295 -30.12 -5.52 8.27
CA MET A 295 -29.41 -4.72 7.27
C MET A 295 -30.21 -3.48 6.89
N LYS A 296 -29.53 -2.44 6.40
CA LYS A 296 -30.19 -1.21 5.94
C LYS A 296 -31.11 -1.42 4.73
N SER A 297 -30.91 -2.51 3.98
CA SER A 297 -31.82 -2.94 2.91
C SER A 297 -33.18 -3.43 3.44
N GLY A 298 -33.32 -3.66 4.75
CA GLY A 298 -34.47 -4.33 5.37
C GLY A 298 -34.33 -5.85 5.42
N GLU A 299 -33.26 -6.41 4.85
CA GLU A 299 -32.96 -7.84 4.86
C GLU A 299 -32.33 -8.29 6.17
N ILE A 300 -32.37 -9.58 6.45
CA ILE A 300 -31.79 -10.19 7.65
C ILE A 300 -30.63 -11.09 7.23
N PHE A 301 -29.41 -10.71 7.62
CA PHE A 301 -28.21 -11.50 7.32
C PHE A 301 -27.86 -12.39 8.51
N VAL A 302 -27.64 -13.67 8.23
CA VAL A 302 -27.11 -14.65 9.18
C VAL A 302 -25.60 -14.73 8.99
N CYS A 303 -24.84 -14.37 10.02
CA CYS A 303 -23.37 -14.38 9.99
C CYS A 303 -22.78 -14.28 11.41
N THR A 304 -21.46 -14.22 11.54
CA THR A 304 -20.83 -13.89 12.82
C THR A 304 -21.04 -12.43 13.20
N ARG A 305 -21.11 -12.14 14.51
CA ARG A 305 -21.19 -10.77 15.04
C ARG A 305 -20.03 -9.88 14.58
N ARG A 306 -18.82 -10.45 14.47
CA ARG A 306 -17.63 -9.76 13.94
C ARG A 306 -17.85 -9.26 12.51
N SER A 307 -18.32 -10.14 11.63
CA SER A 307 -18.59 -9.77 10.24
C SER A 307 -19.75 -8.77 10.12
N ALA A 308 -20.81 -8.91 10.92
CA ALA A 308 -21.91 -7.94 10.97
C ALA A 308 -21.45 -6.55 11.44
N LEU A 309 -20.56 -6.47 12.44
CA LEU A 309 -19.96 -5.22 12.89
C LEU A 309 -19.15 -4.57 11.78
N ASN A 310 -18.32 -5.35 11.09
CA ASN A 310 -17.55 -4.87 9.95
C ASN A 310 -18.45 -4.34 8.81
N MET A 311 -19.55 -5.05 8.48
CA MET A 311 -20.56 -4.60 7.51
C MET A 311 -21.24 -3.28 7.93
N CYS A 312 -21.47 -3.06 9.22
CA CYS A 312 -22.05 -1.81 9.71
C CYS A 312 -21.17 -0.59 9.43
N TYR A 313 -19.85 -0.72 9.58
CA TYR A 313 -18.88 0.34 9.27
C TYR A 313 -18.67 0.55 7.76
N GLN A 314 -19.24 -0.32 6.93
CA GLN A 314 -19.27 -0.24 5.46
C GLN A 314 -20.64 0.17 4.92
N ASP A 315 -21.49 0.73 5.79
CA ASP A 315 -22.81 1.26 5.42
C ASP A 315 -23.82 0.18 4.95
N LEU A 316 -23.60 -1.09 5.28
CA LEU A 316 -24.51 -2.21 4.94
C LEU A 316 -25.48 -2.54 6.08
N GLY A 317 -24.96 -2.60 7.30
CA GLY A 317 -25.70 -3.00 8.51
C GLY A 317 -26.22 -1.84 9.34
N GLU A 318 -27.19 -2.11 10.21
CA GLU A 318 -27.67 -1.15 11.22
C GLU A 318 -26.90 -1.29 12.55
N LEU A 319 -26.45 -0.17 13.09
CA LEU A 319 -25.90 -0.09 14.46
C LEU A 319 -26.97 0.39 15.43
N GLN A 320 -27.00 -0.23 16.60
CA GLN A 320 -27.67 0.30 17.78
C GLN A 320 -26.63 0.78 18.79
N GLU A 321 -27.00 1.82 19.53
CA GLU A 321 -26.22 2.31 20.66
C GLU A 321 -26.76 1.71 21.96
N LEU A 322 -25.89 1.04 22.69
CA LEU A 322 -26.20 0.47 24.00
C LEU A 322 -26.24 1.56 25.06
N PRO A 323 -26.90 1.33 26.22
CA PRO A 323 -26.89 2.28 27.34
C PRO A 323 -25.48 2.64 27.85
N SER A 324 -24.47 1.81 27.56
CA SER A 324 -23.06 2.06 27.86
C SER A 324 -22.39 3.05 26.90
N GLY A 325 -23.07 3.48 25.82
CA GLY A 325 -22.50 4.25 24.71
C GLY A 325 -21.77 3.41 23.66
N ALA A 326 -21.63 2.09 23.88
CA ALA A 326 -21.03 1.18 22.90
C ALA A 326 -21.97 0.95 21.72
N LYS A 327 -21.43 0.87 20.51
CA LYS A 327 -22.20 0.58 19.29
C LYS A 327 -22.04 -0.89 18.92
N GLU A 328 -23.15 -1.55 18.60
CA GLU A 328 -23.15 -2.93 18.12
C GLU A 328 -24.17 -3.14 16.99
N PRO A 329 -24.05 -4.22 16.20
CA PRO A 329 -25.05 -4.54 15.18
C PRO A 329 -26.40 -4.87 15.80
N VAL A 330 -27.50 -4.46 15.15
CA VAL A 330 -28.86 -4.81 15.55
C VAL A 330 -29.09 -6.32 15.35
N CYS A 331 -28.95 -7.10 16.42
CA CYS A 331 -29.16 -8.55 16.43
C CYS A 331 -30.60 -8.89 16.84
N LEU A 332 -31.31 -9.66 16.02
CA LEU A 332 -32.71 -10.04 16.22
C LEU A 332 -32.86 -11.43 16.87
N LEU A 333 -31.90 -12.32 16.62
CA LEU A 333 -31.89 -13.70 17.10
C LEU A 333 -30.45 -14.22 17.08
N GLU A 334 -30.11 -15.09 18.04
CA GLU A 334 -28.83 -15.80 18.08
C GLU A 334 -29.07 -17.31 18.02
N LYS A 335 -28.20 -18.00 17.29
CA LYS A 335 -28.24 -19.45 17.04
C LYS A 335 -26.85 -20.03 16.94
N THR A 336 -26.74 -21.32 17.23
CA THR A 336 -25.55 -22.11 16.93
C THR A 336 -25.59 -22.55 15.47
N GLY A 337 -24.44 -22.92 14.89
CA GLY A 337 -24.42 -23.48 13.54
C GLY A 337 -25.19 -24.78 13.44
N GLN A 338 -25.30 -25.56 14.53
CA GLN A 338 -26.11 -26.77 14.58
C GLN A 338 -27.60 -26.48 14.36
N ASP A 339 -28.10 -25.32 14.81
CA ASP A 339 -29.47 -24.89 14.54
C ASP A 339 -29.70 -24.55 13.05
N LEU A 340 -28.63 -24.20 12.32
CA LEU A 340 -28.70 -23.87 10.89
C LEU A 340 -28.60 -25.10 9.99
N VAL A 341 -28.09 -26.22 10.49
CA VAL A 341 -27.92 -27.46 9.72
C VAL A 341 -29.27 -27.94 9.19
N GLY A 342 -29.33 -28.21 7.88
CA GLY A 342 -30.53 -28.69 7.20
C GLY A 342 -31.50 -27.62 6.72
N LEU A 343 -31.21 -26.33 6.93
CA LEU A 343 -32.02 -25.26 6.34
C LEU A 343 -32.02 -25.37 4.80
N PRO A 344 -33.21 -25.33 4.14
CA PRO A 344 -33.30 -25.29 2.69
C PRO A 344 -32.98 -23.88 2.17
N LEU A 345 -32.04 -23.79 1.24
CA LEU A 345 -31.49 -22.56 0.72
C LEU A 345 -31.71 -22.44 -0.78
N GLN A 346 -32.06 -21.24 -1.24
CA GLN A 346 -31.95 -20.85 -2.64
C GLN A 346 -30.62 -20.13 -2.84
N ALA A 347 -29.69 -20.77 -3.56
CA ALA A 347 -28.35 -20.23 -3.81
C ALA A 347 -28.28 -19.57 -5.19
N PRO A 348 -27.73 -18.34 -5.32
CA PRO A 348 -27.58 -17.66 -6.61
C PRO A 348 -26.78 -18.49 -7.61
N LEU A 349 -27.24 -18.54 -8.87
CA LEU A 349 -26.60 -19.25 -10.00
C LEU A 349 -26.48 -20.78 -9.88
N ALA A 350 -26.82 -21.38 -8.74
CA ALA A 350 -26.67 -22.81 -8.51
C ALA A 350 -27.49 -23.65 -9.52
N ALA A 351 -26.93 -24.78 -9.95
CA ALA A 351 -27.64 -25.73 -10.81
C ALA A 351 -28.83 -26.42 -10.10
N TYR A 352 -28.83 -26.43 -8.76
CA TYR A 352 -29.87 -27.02 -7.92
C TYR A 352 -30.84 -25.94 -7.43
N ASP A 353 -32.14 -26.18 -7.57
CA ASP A 353 -33.17 -25.24 -7.08
C ASP A 353 -33.12 -25.06 -5.56
N THR A 354 -32.85 -26.14 -4.82
CA THR A 354 -32.67 -26.12 -3.37
C THR A 354 -31.36 -26.79 -3.00
N VAL A 355 -30.55 -26.13 -2.20
CA VAL A 355 -29.37 -26.69 -1.54
C VAL A 355 -29.54 -26.60 -0.01
N TYR A 356 -28.70 -27.27 0.78
CA TYR A 356 -28.84 -27.31 2.24
C TYR A 356 -27.61 -26.79 2.98
N ALA A 357 -27.80 -26.28 4.19
CA ALA A 357 -26.69 -26.03 5.11
C ALA A 357 -26.18 -27.35 5.73
N LEU A 358 -24.89 -27.63 5.57
CA LEU A 358 -24.20 -28.81 6.07
C LEU A 358 -23.07 -28.42 7.03
N PRO A 359 -22.68 -29.32 7.96
CA PRO A 359 -21.58 -29.04 8.87
C PRO A 359 -20.22 -29.05 8.17
N MET A 360 -19.32 -28.15 8.56
CA MET A 360 -17.89 -28.23 8.23
C MET A 360 -17.06 -27.84 9.45
N LEU A 361 -16.28 -28.78 9.97
CA LEU A 361 -15.62 -28.67 11.28
C LEU A 361 -14.33 -27.84 11.27
N THR A 362 -13.94 -27.33 10.11
CA THR A 362 -12.67 -26.62 9.89
C THR A 362 -12.84 -25.16 9.51
N ILE A 363 -14.08 -24.63 9.54
CA ILE A 363 -14.35 -23.21 9.28
C ILE A 363 -13.71 -22.34 10.37
N SER A 364 -13.05 -21.26 9.95
CA SER A 364 -12.58 -20.21 10.85
C SER A 364 -13.69 -19.20 11.11
N MET A 365 -14.09 -19.03 12.37
CA MET A 365 -15.04 -17.99 12.78
C MET A 365 -14.42 -16.58 12.80
N GLN A 366 -13.10 -16.48 12.58
CA GLN A 366 -12.35 -15.22 12.56
C GLN A 366 -12.12 -14.65 11.15
N LYS A 367 -12.54 -15.37 10.09
CA LYS A 367 -12.36 -14.94 8.70
C LYS A 367 -13.68 -15.01 7.93
N GLY A 368 -14.00 -13.97 7.16
CA GLY A 368 -15.27 -13.89 6.45
C GLY A 368 -16.47 -13.92 7.39
N THR A 369 -17.57 -14.53 6.97
CA THR A 369 -18.86 -14.48 7.70
C THR A 369 -19.11 -15.68 8.61
N GLY A 370 -18.19 -16.64 8.67
CA GLY A 370 -18.42 -17.96 9.29
C GLY A 370 -19.29 -18.89 8.44
N ILE A 371 -19.75 -18.44 7.28
CA ILE A 371 -20.55 -19.22 6.34
C ILE A 371 -19.76 -19.34 5.03
N VAL A 372 -19.69 -20.56 4.48
CA VAL A 372 -18.90 -20.86 3.28
C VAL A 372 -19.78 -21.51 2.23
N THR A 373 -19.70 -21.04 0.98
CA THR A 373 -20.34 -21.70 -0.17
C THR A 373 -19.60 -23.00 -0.49
N SER A 374 -20.31 -24.08 -0.83
CA SER A 374 -19.69 -25.33 -1.27
C SER A 374 -19.67 -25.43 -2.78
N VAL A 375 -18.49 -25.39 -3.40
CA VAL A 375 -18.26 -25.62 -4.82
C VAL A 375 -17.25 -26.77 -5.03
N PRO A 376 -17.71 -28.04 -4.91
CA PRO A 376 -16.84 -29.22 -4.94
C PRO A 376 -16.02 -29.43 -6.21
N ALA A 377 -16.37 -28.79 -7.33
CA ALA A 377 -15.61 -28.89 -8.57
C ALA A 377 -14.27 -28.16 -8.49
N GLU A 378 -14.20 -27.09 -7.69
CA GLU A 378 -13.11 -26.10 -7.72
C GLU A 378 -12.47 -25.82 -6.35
N SER A 379 -13.04 -26.36 -5.27
CA SER A 379 -12.50 -26.27 -3.91
C SER A 379 -12.25 -27.67 -3.34
N PRO A 380 -10.98 -28.07 -3.11
CA PRO A 380 -10.63 -29.35 -2.50
C PRO A 380 -11.25 -29.56 -1.12
N ASP A 381 -11.35 -28.49 -0.33
CA ASP A 381 -11.98 -28.50 1.00
C ASP A 381 -13.46 -28.91 0.91
N ASP A 382 -14.16 -28.36 -0.09
CA ASP A 382 -15.60 -28.54 -0.30
C ASP A 382 -15.89 -29.95 -0.81
N TYR A 383 -15.08 -30.44 -1.77
CA TYR A 383 -15.16 -31.81 -2.27
C TYR A 383 -14.97 -32.84 -1.17
N ALA A 384 -13.90 -32.70 -0.38
CA ALA A 384 -13.62 -33.63 0.71
C ALA A 384 -14.74 -33.61 1.77
N CYS A 385 -15.29 -32.44 2.08
CA CYS A 385 -16.35 -32.32 3.08
C CYS A 385 -17.67 -32.93 2.59
N LEU A 386 -18.09 -32.63 1.35
CA LEU A 386 -19.28 -33.25 0.75
C LEU A 386 -19.15 -34.78 0.69
N LEU A 387 -17.96 -35.28 0.34
CA LEU A 387 -17.68 -36.71 0.26
C LEU A 387 -17.76 -37.40 1.63
N ASP A 388 -17.27 -36.74 2.68
CA ASP A 388 -17.42 -37.22 4.06
C ASP A 388 -18.90 -37.37 4.43
N TRP A 389 -19.75 -36.38 4.11
CA TRP A 389 -21.20 -36.46 4.35
C TRP A 389 -21.91 -37.52 3.51
N LYS A 390 -21.45 -37.77 2.27
CA LYS A 390 -21.98 -38.86 1.44
C LYS A 390 -21.58 -40.24 1.98
N LYS A 391 -20.34 -40.42 2.46
CA LYS A 391 -19.81 -41.76 2.83
C LYS A 391 -20.05 -42.15 4.30
N ARG A 392 -20.00 -41.21 5.24
CA ARG A 392 -19.92 -41.51 6.68
C ARG A 392 -21.30 -41.42 7.36
N ALA A 393 -22.02 -42.53 7.41
CA ALA A 393 -23.34 -42.60 8.06
C ALA A 393 -23.31 -42.23 9.55
N ASN A 394 -22.24 -42.58 10.26
CA ASN A 394 -22.07 -42.24 11.68
C ASN A 394 -21.91 -40.72 11.91
N TRP A 395 -21.31 -40.00 10.97
CA TRP A 395 -21.23 -38.54 11.05
C TRP A 395 -22.60 -37.92 10.81
N ARG A 396 -23.35 -38.44 9.83
CA ARG A 396 -24.72 -37.99 9.56
C ARG A 396 -25.60 -38.12 10.79
N GLU A 397 -25.52 -39.26 11.48
CA GLU A 397 -26.24 -39.48 12.75
C GLU A 397 -25.79 -38.49 13.84
N GLN A 398 -24.48 -38.31 14.04
CA GLN A 398 -23.94 -37.41 15.06
C GLN A 398 -24.41 -35.95 14.91
N TYR A 399 -24.44 -35.42 13.68
CA TYR A 399 -24.77 -34.01 13.42
C TYR A 399 -26.20 -33.83 12.89
N SER A 400 -27.04 -34.86 12.98
CA SER A 400 -28.43 -34.86 12.51
C SER A 400 -28.59 -34.47 11.04
N VAL A 401 -27.63 -34.86 10.19
CA VAL A 401 -27.67 -34.62 8.73
C VAL A 401 -28.45 -35.72 8.04
N LYS A 402 -29.52 -35.35 7.32
CA LYS A 402 -30.29 -36.31 6.51
C LYS A 402 -29.59 -36.66 5.22
N GLU A 403 -29.80 -37.89 4.72
CA GLU A 403 -29.23 -38.34 3.45
C GLU A 403 -29.70 -37.49 2.25
N GLU A 404 -30.94 -37.03 2.27
CA GLU A 404 -31.52 -36.16 1.25
C GLU A 404 -30.80 -34.81 1.11
N TRP A 405 -30.07 -34.37 2.15
CA TRP A 405 -29.33 -33.10 2.14
C TRP A 405 -27.95 -33.20 1.51
N CYS A 406 -27.43 -34.41 1.25
CA CYS A 406 -26.08 -34.60 0.72
C CYS A 406 -25.97 -35.62 -0.42
N GLN A 407 -26.75 -36.70 -0.42
CA GLN A 407 -26.64 -37.77 -1.44
C GLN A 407 -26.96 -37.29 -2.87
N PRO A 408 -28.03 -36.51 -3.12
CA PRO A 408 -28.43 -36.14 -4.48
C PRO A 408 -27.52 -35.11 -5.16
N PHE A 409 -26.58 -34.51 -4.45
CA PHE A 409 -25.78 -33.38 -4.92
C PHE A 409 -24.44 -33.86 -5.48
N ASP A 410 -24.32 -33.93 -6.79
CA ASP A 410 -23.10 -34.31 -7.49
C ASP A 410 -22.23 -33.10 -7.83
N VAL A 411 -20.97 -33.36 -8.17
CA VAL A 411 -20.03 -32.32 -8.57
C VAL A 411 -20.51 -31.71 -9.90
N VAL A 412 -20.68 -30.39 -9.92
CA VAL A 412 -21.13 -29.65 -11.11
C VAL A 412 -19.92 -29.04 -11.82
N GLU A 413 -19.69 -29.45 -13.07
CA GLU A 413 -18.64 -28.86 -13.90
C GLU A 413 -18.95 -27.40 -14.23
N ILE A 414 -18.03 -26.49 -13.91
CA ILE A 414 -18.24 -25.04 -14.09
C ILE A 414 -17.18 -24.35 -14.95
N LEU A 415 -15.95 -24.87 -14.91
CA LEU A 415 -14.84 -24.37 -15.70
C LEU A 415 -13.92 -25.53 -16.04
N GLU A 416 -13.05 -25.30 -17.01
CA GLU A 416 -12.01 -26.24 -17.41
C GLU A 416 -10.68 -25.51 -17.41
N ILE A 417 -9.64 -26.20 -16.94
CA ILE A 417 -8.26 -25.72 -17.05
C ILE A 417 -7.66 -26.43 -18.27
N PRO A 418 -7.53 -25.75 -19.43
CA PRO A 418 -7.02 -26.34 -20.66
C PRO A 418 -5.63 -26.94 -20.45
N ASP A 419 -5.35 -28.04 -21.15
CA ASP A 419 -4.04 -28.73 -21.14
C ASP A 419 -3.55 -29.15 -19.74
N SER A 420 -4.47 -29.32 -18.79
CA SER A 420 -4.17 -29.81 -17.44
C SER A 420 -4.61 -31.26 -17.24
N GLU A 421 -3.92 -31.97 -16.35
CA GLU A 421 -4.30 -33.31 -15.90
C GLU A 421 -5.62 -33.32 -15.08
N PHE A 422 -6.18 -32.14 -14.80
CA PHE A 422 -7.28 -31.93 -13.85
C PHE A 422 -8.67 -31.84 -14.50
N GLY A 423 -8.76 -31.57 -15.80
CA GLY A 423 -10.03 -31.51 -16.54
C GLY A 423 -11.03 -30.47 -16.01
N SER A 424 -12.33 -30.81 -16.02
CA SER A 424 -13.44 -29.94 -15.58
C SER A 424 -13.84 -30.08 -14.10
N THR A 425 -13.16 -30.96 -13.35
CA THR A 425 -13.41 -31.22 -11.92
C THR A 425 -12.10 -31.18 -11.14
N SER A 426 -11.45 -30.01 -11.18
CA SER A 426 -10.06 -29.84 -10.75
C SER A 426 -9.81 -30.22 -9.28
N ALA A 427 -10.75 -29.89 -8.39
CA ALA A 427 -10.68 -30.24 -6.98
C ALA A 427 -10.83 -31.74 -6.72
N GLN A 428 -11.72 -32.42 -7.47
CA GLN A 428 -11.87 -33.86 -7.36
C GLN A 428 -10.60 -34.59 -7.80
N ALA A 429 -10.07 -34.24 -8.97
CA ALA A 429 -8.88 -34.86 -9.55
C ALA A 429 -7.66 -34.76 -8.61
N ILE A 430 -7.39 -33.57 -8.05
CA ILE A 430 -6.26 -33.38 -7.13
C ILE A 430 -6.47 -34.13 -5.81
N CYS A 431 -7.70 -34.16 -5.28
CA CYS A 431 -8.02 -34.88 -4.05
C CYS A 431 -7.79 -36.39 -4.21
N GLU A 432 -8.18 -36.95 -5.35
CA GLU A 432 -7.95 -38.37 -5.67
C GLU A 432 -6.46 -38.68 -5.86
N GLN A 433 -5.73 -37.82 -6.60
CA GLN A 433 -4.29 -37.95 -6.81
C GLN A 433 -3.50 -37.90 -5.49
N MET A 434 -3.86 -36.96 -4.60
CA MET A 434 -3.21 -36.78 -3.30
C MET A 434 -3.72 -37.75 -2.21
N LYS A 435 -4.68 -38.61 -2.54
CA LYS A 435 -5.32 -39.56 -1.61
C LYS A 435 -5.80 -38.84 -0.34
N ILE A 436 -6.63 -37.82 -0.53
CA ILE A 436 -7.29 -37.08 0.53
C ILE A 436 -8.53 -37.87 0.94
N GLU A 437 -8.63 -38.25 2.21
CA GLU A 437 -9.68 -39.14 2.72
C GLU A 437 -10.70 -38.43 3.61
N SER A 438 -10.38 -37.22 4.08
CA SER A 438 -11.29 -36.41 4.88
C SER A 438 -10.99 -34.91 4.76
N HIS A 439 -12.00 -34.06 4.97
CA HIS A 439 -11.82 -32.62 5.13
C HIS A 439 -10.98 -32.22 6.36
N LYS A 440 -10.64 -33.19 7.23
CA LYS A 440 -9.70 -33.02 8.34
C LYS A 440 -8.22 -33.10 7.93
N ASP A 441 -7.90 -33.50 6.70
CA ASP A 441 -6.52 -33.61 6.17
C ASP A 441 -5.94 -32.22 5.81
N LYS A 442 -5.85 -31.32 6.81
CA LYS A 442 -5.56 -29.88 6.62
C LYS A 442 -4.32 -29.59 5.77
N GLU A 443 -3.22 -30.32 6.01
CA GLU A 443 -1.97 -30.10 5.27
C GLU A 443 -2.08 -30.49 3.79
N LYS A 444 -2.70 -31.64 3.49
CA LYS A 444 -2.92 -32.09 2.12
C LYS A 444 -3.88 -31.17 1.37
N LEU A 445 -4.94 -30.72 2.04
CA LEU A 445 -5.92 -29.79 1.46
C LEU A 445 -5.32 -28.42 1.17
N ALA A 446 -4.48 -27.89 2.07
CA ALA A 446 -3.78 -26.63 1.85
C ALA A 446 -2.85 -26.70 0.62
N ALA A 447 -2.14 -27.83 0.45
CA ALA A 447 -1.31 -28.07 -0.73
C ALA A 447 -2.14 -28.20 -2.02
N ALA A 448 -3.21 -28.98 -1.99
CA ALA A 448 -4.14 -29.14 -3.13
C ALA A 448 -4.75 -27.80 -3.57
N LYS A 449 -5.21 -26.99 -2.59
CA LYS A 449 -5.81 -25.68 -2.84
C LYS A 449 -4.85 -24.72 -3.52
N LYS A 450 -3.59 -24.69 -3.10
CA LYS A 450 -2.56 -23.82 -3.70
C LYS A 450 -2.33 -24.14 -5.18
N GLU A 451 -2.38 -25.42 -5.53
CA GLU A 451 -2.16 -25.87 -6.91
C GLU A 451 -3.35 -25.56 -7.83
N VAL A 452 -4.57 -25.87 -7.40
CA VAL A 452 -5.77 -25.68 -8.21
C VAL A 452 -6.14 -24.20 -8.35
N TYR A 453 -6.04 -23.41 -7.27
CA TYR A 453 -6.52 -22.04 -7.26
C TYR A 453 -5.76 -21.13 -8.24
N LEU A 454 -4.42 -21.21 -8.27
CA LEU A 454 -3.62 -20.36 -9.15
C LEU A 454 -3.79 -20.74 -10.62
N LYS A 455 -3.83 -22.04 -10.92
CA LYS A 455 -4.05 -22.55 -12.28
C LYS A 455 -5.45 -22.19 -12.80
N GLY A 456 -6.48 -22.38 -11.97
CA GLY A 456 -7.86 -22.05 -12.31
C GLY A 456 -8.09 -20.57 -12.59
N PHE A 457 -7.36 -19.67 -11.92
CA PHE A 457 -7.51 -18.23 -12.16
C PHE A 457 -6.93 -17.79 -13.52
N TYR A 458 -5.68 -18.16 -13.83
CA TYR A 458 -5.00 -17.66 -15.04
C TYR A 458 -5.30 -18.47 -16.31
N ALA A 459 -5.55 -19.77 -16.17
CA ALA A 459 -5.79 -20.66 -17.31
C ALA A 459 -7.25 -21.12 -17.42
N GLY A 460 -8.05 -20.96 -16.37
CA GLY A 460 -9.44 -21.45 -16.37
C GLY A 460 -10.32 -20.76 -17.42
N VAL A 461 -11.15 -21.56 -18.07
CA VAL A 461 -12.15 -21.14 -19.05
C VAL A 461 -13.52 -21.57 -18.56
N MET A 462 -14.48 -20.65 -18.52
CA MET A 462 -15.86 -20.94 -18.09
C MET A 462 -16.52 -21.96 -19.02
N LYS A 463 -17.27 -22.94 -18.47
CA LYS A 463 -18.08 -23.91 -19.24
C LYS A 463 -19.58 -23.65 -19.17
N VAL A 464 -20.01 -22.86 -18.20
CA VAL A 464 -21.43 -22.65 -17.88
C VAL A 464 -21.77 -21.16 -17.81
N GLY A 465 -23.07 -20.88 -17.85
CA GLY A 465 -23.60 -19.52 -17.78
C GLY A 465 -23.36 -18.70 -19.06
N PRO A 466 -23.67 -17.40 -19.04
CA PRO A 466 -23.57 -16.51 -20.20
C PRO A 466 -22.13 -16.33 -20.72
N TYR A 467 -21.14 -16.66 -19.89
CA TYR A 467 -19.72 -16.42 -20.14
C TYR A 467 -18.96 -17.68 -20.59
N ALA A 468 -19.67 -18.76 -20.93
CA ALA A 468 -19.04 -19.99 -21.41
C ALA A 468 -18.07 -19.72 -22.59
N GLY A 469 -16.87 -20.30 -22.52
CA GLY A 469 -15.78 -20.12 -23.48
C GLY A 469 -14.85 -18.94 -23.19
N GLN A 470 -15.12 -18.12 -22.17
CA GLN A 470 -14.28 -16.97 -21.80
C GLN A 470 -13.36 -17.29 -20.61
N LYS A 471 -12.23 -16.58 -20.51
CA LYS A 471 -11.27 -16.77 -19.43
C LYS A 471 -11.80 -16.22 -18.10
N VAL A 472 -11.51 -16.94 -17.02
CA VAL A 472 -11.92 -16.59 -15.65
C VAL A 472 -11.40 -15.22 -15.22
N GLU A 473 -10.14 -14.90 -15.52
CA GLU A 473 -9.53 -13.60 -15.17
C GLU A 473 -10.31 -12.40 -15.74
N ASP A 474 -10.85 -12.55 -16.96
CA ASP A 474 -11.56 -11.49 -17.67
C ASP A 474 -12.99 -11.31 -17.17
N VAL A 475 -13.69 -12.42 -16.89
CA VAL A 475 -15.13 -12.39 -16.57
C VAL A 475 -15.44 -12.34 -15.07
N LYS A 476 -14.49 -12.70 -14.20
CA LYS A 476 -14.69 -12.67 -12.75
C LYS A 476 -15.15 -11.30 -12.23
N PRO A 477 -14.55 -10.16 -12.61
CA PRO A 477 -15.03 -8.84 -12.19
C PRO A 477 -16.45 -8.54 -12.69
N ILE A 478 -16.80 -9.02 -13.88
CA ILE A 478 -18.10 -8.80 -14.52
C ILE A 478 -19.19 -9.58 -13.78
N ILE A 479 -19.02 -10.89 -13.61
CA ILE A 479 -19.97 -11.77 -12.89
C ILE A 479 -20.22 -11.24 -11.47
N ARG A 480 -19.15 -10.78 -10.82
CA ARG A 480 -19.24 -10.17 -9.49
C ARG A 480 -20.15 -8.96 -9.47
N GLN A 481 -19.96 -8.04 -10.42
CA GLN A 481 -20.76 -6.83 -10.50
C GLN A 481 -22.22 -7.16 -10.81
N GLU A 482 -22.48 -8.09 -11.74
CA GLU A 482 -23.83 -8.54 -12.06
C GLU A 482 -24.57 -9.14 -10.86
N LEU A 483 -23.91 -9.97 -10.04
CA LEU A 483 -24.48 -10.52 -8.82
C LEU A 483 -24.86 -9.42 -7.82
N ILE A 484 -24.04 -8.37 -7.71
CA ILE A 484 -24.30 -7.23 -6.83
C ILE A 484 -25.46 -6.40 -7.38
N ASP A 485 -25.45 -6.08 -8.67
CA ASP A 485 -26.48 -5.26 -9.33
C ASP A 485 -27.87 -5.94 -9.30
N GLN A 486 -27.90 -7.27 -9.35
CA GLN A 486 -29.13 -8.06 -9.23
C GLN A 486 -29.60 -8.25 -7.77
N GLY A 487 -28.85 -7.73 -6.78
CA GLY A 487 -29.15 -7.89 -5.35
C GLY A 487 -28.93 -9.31 -4.81
N LEU A 488 -28.27 -10.18 -5.58
CA LEU A 488 -27.93 -11.57 -5.23
C LEU A 488 -26.65 -11.66 -4.40
N ALA A 489 -25.85 -10.59 -4.40
CA ALA A 489 -24.66 -10.47 -3.58
C ALA A 489 -24.47 -9.03 -3.06
N ALA A 490 -23.52 -8.85 -2.14
CA ALA A 490 -23.04 -7.55 -1.69
C ALA A 490 -21.50 -7.49 -1.70
N ALA A 491 -20.94 -6.30 -1.91
CA ALA A 491 -19.52 -6.08 -1.70
C ALA A 491 -19.23 -6.01 -0.19
N TYR A 492 -18.20 -6.72 0.27
CA TYR A 492 -17.79 -6.72 1.67
C TYR A 492 -16.29 -6.68 1.76
N TRP A 493 -15.77 -5.81 2.62
CA TRP A 493 -14.35 -5.67 2.85
C TRP A 493 -13.99 -6.15 4.24
N GLU A 494 -12.82 -6.75 4.39
CA GLU A 494 -12.31 -7.21 5.66
C GLU A 494 -10.81 -7.01 5.71
N PRO A 495 -10.19 -6.77 6.88
CA PRO A 495 -8.74 -6.84 6.97
C PRO A 495 -8.24 -8.21 6.45
N GLU A 496 -7.24 -8.22 5.56
CA GLU A 496 -6.72 -9.47 4.97
C GLU A 496 -6.30 -10.51 6.04
N SER A 497 -5.81 -10.01 7.17
CA SER A 497 -5.57 -10.75 8.39
C SER A 497 -5.95 -9.90 9.61
N ARG A 498 -5.90 -10.49 10.81
CA ARG A 498 -6.25 -9.80 12.05
C ARG A 498 -5.39 -8.54 12.24
N VAL A 499 -6.04 -7.43 12.59
CA VAL A 499 -5.38 -6.16 12.92
C VAL A 499 -5.86 -5.70 14.28
N VAL A 500 -4.92 -5.36 15.16
CA VAL A 500 -5.24 -4.82 16.50
C VAL A 500 -4.62 -3.44 16.61
N ALA A 501 -5.43 -2.44 16.97
CA ALA A 501 -4.96 -1.10 17.24
C ALA A 501 -4.22 -1.03 18.58
N ARG A 502 -3.36 -0.03 18.78
CA ARG A 502 -2.67 0.22 20.05
C ARG A 502 -3.62 0.52 21.21
N SER A 503 -4.85 0.98 20.93
CA SER A 503 -5.94 1.08 21.89
C SER A 503 -6.44 -0.28 22.41
N GLY A 504 -6.03 -1.38 21.77
CA GLY A 504 -6.36 -2.76 22.14
C GLY A 504 -7.59 -3.32 21.42
N ASP A 505 -8.32 -2.53 20.64
CA ASP A 505 -9.47 -3.00 19.85
C ASP A 505 -9.04 -3.67 18.54
N GLU A 506 -9.79 -4.69 18.14
CA GLU A 506 -9.64 -5.33 16.83
C GLU A 506 -10.24 -4.44 15.75
N CYS A 507 -9.45 -4.09 14.74
CA CYS A 507 -9.85 -3.18 13.68
C CYS A 507 -10.82 -3.84 12.70
N VAL A 508 -11.66 -3.00 12.10
CA VAL A 508 -12.56 -3.35 10.99
C VAL A 508 -12.12 -2.63 9.71
N VAL A 509 -12.79 -2.88 8.59
CA VAL A 509 -12.72 -1.99 7.43
C VAL A 509 -13.93 -1.07 7.48
N ALA A 510 -13.70 0.25 7.42
CA ALA A 510 -14.74 1.25 7.38
C ALA A 510 -14.68 2.08 6.09
N LEU A 511 -15.84 2.62 5.69
CA LEU A 511 -15.94 3.64 4.66
C LEU A 511 -15.63 5.01 5.27
N CYS A 512 -14.40 5.48 5.08
CA CYS A 512 -13.90 6.73 5.65
C CYS A 512 -13.84 7.83 4.59
N ASP A 513 -14.24 9.06 4.94
CA ASP A 513 -14.04 10.21 4.05
C ASP A 513 -12.54 10.42 3.81
N GLN A 514 -12.15 10.54 2.55
CA GLN A 514 -10.75 10.73 2.18
C GLN A 514 -10.63 11.58 0.91
N TRP A 515 -9.62 12.44 0.86
CA TRP A 515 -9.24 13.12 -0.37
C TRP A 515 -8.36 12.21 -1.21
N TYR A 516 -8.65 12.14 -2.50
CA TYR A 516 -7.91 11.31 -3.43
C TYR A 516 -7.70 11.99 -4.77
N LEU A 517 -6.58 11.65 -5.41
CA LEU A 517 -6.26 12.05 -6.79
C LEU A 517 -6.95 11.10 -7.75
N LYS A 518 -7.68 11.65 -8.72
CA LYS A 518 -8.48 10.91 -9.70
C LYS A 518 -7.62 10.38 -10.85
N TYR A 519 -6.59 9.60 -10.57
CA TYR A 519 -5.75 9.01 -11.63
C TYR A 519 -6.53 8.06 -12.55
N SER A 520 -7.74 7.64 -12.16
CA SER A 520 -8.63 6.88 -13.04
C SER A 520 -9.32 7.70 -14.14
N ASP A 521 -9.16 9.04 -14.13
CA ASP A 521 -9.70 9.92 -15.17
C ASP A 521 -9.14 9.56 -16.56
N GLU A 522 -10.02 9.25 -17.50
CA GLU A 522 -9.67 8.71 -18.82
C GLU A 522 -8.89 9.72 -19.67
N ASP A 523 -9.29 11.00 -19.66
CA ASP A 523 -8.60 12.06 -20.40
C ASP A 523 -7.18 12.25 -19.85
N TRP A 524 -7.06 12.37 -18.52
CA TRP A 524 -5.77 12.53 -17.87
C TRP A 524 -4.84 11.36 -18.14
N THR A 525 -5.36 10.14 -18.03
CA THR A 525 -4.64 8.91 -18.35
C THR A 525 -4.19 8.88 -19.81
N GLN A 526 -5.05 9.26 -20.74
CA GLN A 526 -4.73 9.24 -22.16
C GLN A 526 -3.67 10.28 -22.54
N ARG A 527 -3.69 11.47 -21.92
CA ARG A 527 -2.62 12.47 -22.12
C ARG A 527 -1.26 11.95 -21.68
N VAL A 528 -1.18 11.31 -20.51
CA VAL A 528 0.06 10.69 -20.02
C VAL A 528 0.51 9.56 -20.94
N ARG A 529 -0.42 8.70 -21.38
CA ARG A 529 -0.15 7.60 -22.32
C ARG A 529 0.45 8.11 -23.63
N ASN A 530 -0.17 9.13 -24.24
CA ASN A 530 0.31 9.74 -25.47
C ASN A 530 1.75 10.30 -25.32
N HIS A 531 2.07 10.87 -24.16
CA HIS A 531 3.43 11.38 -23.89
C HIS A 531 4.46 10.27 -23.83
N ILE A 532 4.19 9.18 -23.10
CA ILE A 532 5.18 8.11 -22.90
C ILE A 532 5.35 7.18 -24.11
N GLU A 533 4.34 7.09 -24.98
CA GLU A 533 4.40 6.32 -26.23
C GLU A 533 5.17 7.07 -27.33
N SER A 534 5.24 8.40 -27.25
CA SER A 534 5.95 9.25 -28.21
C SER A 534 7.44 9.32 -27.92
N LYS A 535 8.26 8.66 -28.74
CA LYS A 535 9.74 8.71 -28.64
C LYS A 535 10.34 10.11 -28.86
N SER A 536 9.62 11.04 -29.48
CA SER A 536 10.06 12.43 -29.59
C SER A 536 9.78 13.25 -28.32
N SER A 537 8.88 12.79 -27.46
CA SER A 537 8.44 13.50 -26.25
C SER A 537 9.03 12.90 -24.97
N PHE A 538 9.16 11.58 -24.92
CA PHE A 538 9.63 10.85 -23.74
C PHE A 538 10.53 9.66 -24.11
N ASP A 539 11.56 9.44 -23.30
CA ASP A 539 12.41 8.26 -23.39
C ASP A 539 12.51 7.49 -22.07
N MET A 540 12.05 6.25 -22.09
CA MET A 540 12.24 5.29 -21.01
C MET A 540 13.40 4.36 -21.39
N PHE A 541 14.56 4.57 -20.76
CA PHE A 541 15.76 3.77 -21.05
C PHE A 541 15.57 2.29 -20.72
N ASN A 542 14.71 1.98 -19.73
CA ASN A 542 14.35 0.62 -19.35
C ASN A 542 13.07 0.59 -18.51
N GLY A 543 12.29 -0.49 -18.61
CA GLY A 543 11.06 -0.64 -17.83
C GLY A 543 9.83 0.06 -18.42
N LEU A 544 9.81 0.31 -19.74
CA LEU A 544 8.67 0.90 -20.45
C LEU A 544 7.39 0.07 -20.28
N ASP A 545 7.47 -1.26 -20.38
CA ASP A 545 6.29 -2.12 -20.20
C ASP A 545 5.67 -1.98 -18.80
N ASN A 546 6.51 -1.89 -17.77
CA ASN A 546 6.05 -1.66 -16.40
C ASN A 546 5.42 -0.28 -16.24
N LEU A 547 5.92 0.74 -16.94
CA LEU A 547 5.35 2.08 -16.92
C LEU A 547 4.01 2.13 -17.65
N ASN A 548 3.90 1.51 -18.83
CA ASN A 548 2.64 1.37 -19.58
C ASN A 548 1.59 0.62 -18.75
N TYR A 549 1.99 -0.48 -18.12
CA TYR A 549 1.13 -1.21 -17.19
C TYR A 549 0.68 -0.31 -16.03
N ALA A 550 1.61 0.41 -15.40
CA ALA A 550 1.30 1.29 -14.29
C ALA A 550 0.32 2.40 -14.67
N VAL A 551 0.47 3.04 -15.84
CA VAL A 551 -0.45 4.08 -16.34
C VAL A 551 -1.86 3.51 -16.58
N GLY A 552 -1.99 2.27 -17.06
CA GLY A 552 -3.29 1.64 -17.25
C GLY A 552 -3.93 1.08 -15.96
N TRP A 553 -3.10 0.71 -14.99
CA TRP A 553 -3.53 0.10 -13.74
C TRP A 553 -3.84 1.12 -12.64
N LEU A 554 -3.13 2.25 -12.62
CA LEU A 554 -3.24 3.25 -11.56
C LEU A 554 -4.66 3.79 -11.49
N ARG A 555 -5.34 3.50 -10.38
CA ARG A 555 -6.66 4.02 -10.05
C ARG A 555 -6.53 5.21 -9.10
N ASP A 556 -7.68 5.70 -8.65
CA ASP A 556 -7.76 6.77 -7.68
C ASP A 556 -6.86 6.52 -6.48
N TRP A 557 -6.06 7.52 -6.12
CA TRP A 557 -5.04 7.40 -5.08
C TRP A 557 -5.36 8.24 -3.86
N ALA A 558 -5.48 7.61 -2.71
CA ALA A 558 -5.72 8.25 -1.43
C ALA A 558 -4.54 9.16 -1.01
N CYS A 559 -4.70 10.47 -1.18
CA CYS A 559 -3.63 11.46 -0.98
C CYS A 559 -3.65 12.14 0.41
N SER A 560 -4.68 11.91 1.23
CA SER A 560 -4.80 12.52 2.57
C SER A 560 -4.62 11.54 3.74
N ARG A 561 -3.98 12.00 4.82
CA ARG A 561 -3.76 11.27 6.09
C ARG A 561 -4.02 12.18 7.29
N THR A 562 -4.36 11.62 8.45
CA THR A 562 -4.59 12.37 9.70
C THR A 562 -3.38 12.36 10.64
N PHE A 563 -2.39 11.49 10.40
CA PHE A 563 -1.18 11.37 11.20
C PHE A 563 0.06 11.33 10.32
N GLY A 564 1.16 11.86 10.82
CA GLY A 564 2.48 11.88 10.19
C GLY A 564 3.05 13.29 10.16
N LEU A 565 4.14 13.45 9.41
CA LEU A 565 4.70 14.75 9.05
C LEU A 565 4.30 15.12 7.63
N GLY A 566 4.18 16.41 7.31
CA GLY A 566 3.87 16.84 5.95
C GLY A 566 3.20 18.20 5.89
N THR A 567 2.85 18.61 4.68
CA THR A 567 2.03 19.80 4.44
C THR A 567 0.55 19.48 4.65
N LYS A 568 -0.19 20.39 5.28
CA LYS A 568 -1.64 20.27 5.45
C LYS A 568 -2.38 20.70 4.18
N LEU A 569 -3.52 20.07 3.90
CA LEU A 569 -4.40 20.52 2.82
C LEU A 569 -4.90 21.95 3.13
N PRO A 570 -4.73 22.91 2.21
CA PRO A 570 -4.97 24.33 2.51
C PRO A 570 -6.43 24.70 2.73
N TRP A 571 -7.38 23.84 2.34
CA TRP A 571 -8.83 24.03 2.55
C TRP A 571 -9.44 23.08 3.57
N ASP A 572 -8.65 22.14 4.10
CA ASP A 572 -9.13 21.12 5.03
C ASP A 572 -7.97 20.66 5.93
N GLU A 573 -7.55 21.53 6.85
CA GLU A 573 -6.31 21.40 7.63
C GLU A 573 -6.28 20.23 8.62
N LYS A 574 -7.38 19.46 8.74
CA LYS A 574 -7.38 18.18 9.45
C LYS A 574 -6.54 17.11 8.73
N TRP A 575 -6.31 17.29 7.43
CA TRP A 575 -5.59 16.35 6.59
C TRP A 575 -4.18 16.84 6.27
N LEU A 576 -3.22 15.94 6.43
CA LEU A 576 -1.89 16.03 5.84
C LEU A 576 -1.90 15.38 4.46
N ILE A 577 -1.10 15.93 3.55
CA ILE A 577 -0.78 15.34 2.26
C ILE A 577 0.23 14.22 2.47
N GLU A 578 -0.02 13.06 1.88
CA GLU A 578 0.88 11.91 1.97
C GLU A 578 2.09 12.03 1.03
N SER A 579 3.13 11.28 1.36
CA SER A 579 4.47 11.45 0.79
C SER A 579 4.58 11.12 -0.70
N LEU A 580 3.78 10.22 -1.27
CA LEU A 580 3.79 9.96 -2.72
C LEU A 580 3.02 11.02 -3.53
N SER A 581 2.27 11.92 -2.87
CA SER A 581 1.47 12.95 -3.53
C SER A 581 2.12 14.35 -3.45
N ASP A 582 2.86 14.65 -2.37
CA ASP A 582 3.66 15.91 -2.26
C ASP A 582 4.98 15.88 -3.03
N SER A 583 5.31 14.75 -3.66
CA SER A 583 6.61 14.46 -4.25
C SER A 583 6.63 14.37 -5.78
N THR A 584 5.58 14.86 -6.44
CA THR A 584 5.35 14.56 -7.86
C THR A 584 5.92 15.62 -8.81
N VAL A 585 5.93 16.90 -8.42
CA VAL A 585 6.43 18.04 -9.24
C VAL A 585 7.50 18.91 -8.56
N TYR A 586 8.03 18.48 -7.40
CA TYR A 586 9.03 19.25 -6.63
C TYR A 586 10.31 19.59 -7.40
N MET A 587 10.55 18.95 -8.55
CA MET A 587 11.67 19.30 -9.40
C MET A 587 11.57 20.71 -9.97
N ALA A 588 10.36 21.27 -10.09
CA ALA A 588 10.17 22.67 -10.42
C ALA A 588 10.70 23.57 -9.31
N PHE A 589 10.44 23.22 -8.04
CA PHE A 589 10.95 23.96 -6.88
C PHE A 589 12.49 23.98 -6.82
N TYR A 590 13.18 22.90 -7.24
CA TYR A 590 14.65 22.91 -7.36
C TYR A 590 15.20 24.06 -8.20
N THR A 591 14.47 24.48 -9.25
CA THR A 591 14.93 25.54 -10.15
C THR A 591 15.00 26.90 -9.43
N VAL A 592 14.21 27.10 -8.37
CA VAL A 592 14.09 28.39 -7.68
C VAL A 592 14.48 28.37 -6.20
N ALA A 593 14.69 27.19 -5.60
CA ALA A 593 14.99 27.04 -4.17
C ALA A 593 16.12 27.96 -3.67
N HIS A 594 17.25 28.04 -4.40
CA HIS A 594 18.40 28.89 -4.07
C HIS A 594 18.13 30.42 -4.12
N LEU A 595 17.03 30.84 -4.77
CA LEU A 595 16.57 32.22 -4.82
C LEU A 595 15.50 32.53 -3.79
N ILE A 596 14.85 31.51 -3.22
CA ILE A 596 13.72 31.68 -2.31
C ILE A 596 14.18 31.50 -0.86
N GLN A 597 14.57 30.28 -0.50
CA GLN A 597 14.76 29.88 0.89
C GLN A 597 16.20 30.06 1.40
N GLY A 598 17.16 30.35 0.52
CA GLY A 598 18.59 30.24 0.85
C GLY A 598 19.02 28.76 0.95
N SER A 599 20.31 28.53 1.13
CA SER A 599 20.86 27.17 1.19
C SER A 599 20.59 26.52 2.55
N ALA A 600 19.84 25.41 2.61
CA ALA A 600 19.70 24.62 3.83
C ALA A 600 21.03 24.00 4.31
N ALA A 601 22.06 24.00 3.45
CA ALA A 601 23.41 23.51 3.76
C ALA A 601 24.41 24.62 4.12
N MET A 602 24.00 25.91 4.10
CA MET A 602 24.81 27.05 4.53
C MET A 602 24.05 27.75 5.64
N GLU A 603 24.43 27.50 6.91
CA GLU A 603 23.73 27.95 8.12
C GLU A 603 23.54 29.48 8.24
N ASP A 604 24.21 30.26 7.38
CA ASP A 604 24.30 31.73 7.48
C ASP A 604 23.57 32.53 6.38
N GLU A 605 22.89 31.90 5.40
CA GLU A 605 22.12 32.64 4.37
C GLU A 605 20.64 32.76 4.73
N LEU A 606 20.19 33.98 5.07
CA LEU A 606 18.76 34.27 5.28
C LEU A 606 17.93 34.04 3.99
N PRO A 607 16.68 33.57 4.11
CA PRO A 607 15.75 33.52 2.99
C PRO A 607 15.61 34.88 2.31
N LYS A 608 15.63 34.91 0.97
CA LYS A 608 15.53 36.15 0.19
C LYS A 608 14.09 36.61 0.02
N VAL A 609 13.15 35.66 0.07
CA VAL A 609 11.70 35.92 -0.05
C VAL A 609 10.98 35.28 1.13
N ARG A 610 9.98 35.96 1.69
CA ARG A 610 9.16 35.38 2.78
C ARG A 610 8.22 34.34 2.20
N ALA A 611 8.04 33.23 2.90
CA ALA A 611 7.17 32.15 2.43
C ALA A 611 5.72 32.60 2.19
N GLU A 612 5.20 33.52 3.02
CA GLU A 612 3.85 34.07 2.88
C GLU A 612 3.65 34.95 1.63
N ASP A 613 4.74 35.49 1.06
CA ASP A 613 4.69 36.30 -0.16
C ASP A 613 4.62 35.41 -1.43
N LEU A 614 4.81 34.10 -1.29
CA LEU A 614 4.70 33.11 -2.37
C LEU A 614 3.25 32.63 -2.52
N THR A 615 2.40 33.53 -2.99
CA THR A 615 0.98 33.25 -3.27
C THR A 615 0.79 32.35 -4.50
N GLU A 616 -0.44 31.84 -4.72
CA GLU A 616 -0.75 31.05 -5.92
C GLU A 616 -0.34 31.76 -7.21
N GLY A 617 -0.73 33.03 -7.37
CA GLY A 617 -0.42 33.80 -8.58
C GLY A 617 1.08 34.07 -8.75
N VAL A 618 1.84 34.15 -7.66
CA VAL A 618 3.30 34.24 -7.72
C VAL A 618 3.91 32.95 -8.28
N PHE A 619 3.47 31.78 -7.80
CA PHE A 619 3.93 30.50 -8.34
C PHE A 619 3.46 30.27 -9.78
N ASP A 620 2.23 30.66 -10.11
CA ASP A 620 1.71 30.58 -11.49
C ASP A 620 2.58 31.38 -12.45
N TYR A 621 3.03 32.57 -12.05
CA TYR A 621 3.99 33.34 -12.82
C TYR A 621 5.38 32.69 -12.88
N ILE A 622 5.95 32.26 -11.77
CA ILE A 622 7.29 31.65 -11.75
C ILE A 622 7.33 30.41 -12.64
N PHE A 623 6.31 29.55 -12.56
CA PHE A 623 6.26 28.27 -13.27
C PHE A 623 5.57 28.33 -14.64
N CYS A 624 5.48 29.54 -15.20
CA CYS A 624 4.99 29.78 -16.55
C CYS A 624 3.60 29.17 -16.78
N ILE A 625 2.69 29.27 -15.81
CA ILE A 625 1.26 29.02 -16.01
C ILE A 625 0.65 30.30 -16.57
N GLU A 626 0.77 31.40 -15.82
CA GLU A 626 0.36 32.75 -16.22
C GLU A 626 1.52 33.54 -16.85
N ASP A 627 1.21 34.54 -17.67
CA ASP A 627 2.23 35.36 -18.36
C ASP A 627 2.63 36.64 -17.62
N GLU A 628 1.78 37.11 -16.69
CA GLU A 628 2.06 38.29 -15.87
C GLU A 628 1.98 37.93 -14.38
N PRO A 629 2.80 38.55 -13.52
CA PRO A 629 2.74 38.36 -12.08
C PRO A 629 1.55 39.09 -11.47
N PRO A 630 1.14 38.74 -10.24
CA PRO A 630 0.10 39.46 -9.51
C PRO A 630 0.46 40.94 -9.35
N ALA A 631 -0.50 41.83 -9.64
CA ALA A 631 -0.30 43.28 -9.57
C ALA A 631 0.00 43.76 -8.14
N ASP A 632 -0.42 43.00 -7.13
CA ASP A 632 -0.25 43.23 -5.71
C ASP A 632 0.86 42.35 -5.08
N SER A 633 1.73 41.74 -5.90
CA SER A 633 2.83 40.93 -5.36
C SER A 633 3.77 41.73 -4.46
N ALA A 634 4.06 41.19 -3.28
CA ALA A 634 5.07 41.74 -2.38
C ALA A 634 6.51 41.46 -2.83
N VAL A 635 6.70 40.49 -3.74
CA VAL A 635 8.00 40.16 -4.35
C VAL A 635 8.24 41.07 -5.54
N SER A 636 9.45 41.62 -5.66
CA SER A 636 9.76 42.54 -6.75
C SER A 636 9.68 41.86 -8.12
N ARG A 637 9.30 42.60 -9.17
CA ARG A 637 9.25 42.08 -10.55
C ARG A 637 10.60 41.50 -10.98
N ASP A 638 11.70 42.16 -10.63
CA ASP A 638 13.06 41.71 -10.99
C ASP A 638 13.39 40.35 -10.37
N GLU A 639 12.99 40.10 -9.12
CA GLU A 639 13.16 38.81 -8.45
C GLU A 639 12.28 37.73 -9.06
N LEU A 640 11.01 38.06 -9.35
CA LEU A 640 10.08 37.15 -10.02
C LEU A 640 10.57 36.76 -11.42
N ASP A 641 11.05 37.72 -12.19
CA ASP A 641 11.62 37.51 -13.54
C ASP A 641 12.89 36.66 -13.48
N LYS A 642 13.69 36.82 -12.42
CA LYS A 642 14.85 35.97 -12.17
C LYS A 642 14.42 34.53 -11.87
N MET A 643 13.44 34.33 -10.99
CA MET A 643 12.92 33.00 -10.67
C MET A 643 12.27 32.31 -11.87
N ARG A 644 11.45 33.05 -12.63
CA ARG A 644 10.84 32.56 -13.88
C ARG A 644 11.89 32.16 -14.89
N ARG A 645 12.96 32.94 -15.05
CA ARG A 645 14.07 32.61 -15.96
C ARG A 645 14.82 31.34 -15.56
N GLU A 646 15.06 31.13 -14.26
CA GLU A 646 15.65 29.87 -13.76
C GLU A 646 14.79 28.68 -14.16
N PHE A 647 13.48 28.75 -13.92
CA PHE A 647 12.56 27.69 -14.31
C PHE A 647 12.55 27.47 -15.82
N GLN A 648 12.38 28.53 -16.62
CA GLN A 648 12.33 28.43 -18.09
C GLN A 648 13.60 27.84 -18.71
N PHE A 649 14.76 28.13 -18.15
CA PHE A 649 16.02 27.59 -18.65
C PHE A 649 16.19 26.12 -18.26
N TRP A 650 15.94 25.78 -16.99
CA TRP A 650 16.23 24.43 -16.49
C TRP A 650 15.14 23.41 -16.81
N TYR A 651 13.88 23.80 -16.93
CA TYR A 651 12.75 22.89 -17.19
C TYR A 651 12.54 22.66 -18.69
N PRO A 652 12.04 21.48 -19.12
CA PRO A 652 11.64 20.31 -18.34
C PRO A 652 12.81 19.51 -17.77
N ILE A 653 12.56 18.54 -16.89
CA ILE A 653 13.58 17.57 -16.46
C ILE A 653 14.07 16.76 -17.68
N ASP A 654 15.38 16.74 -17.93
CA ASP A 654 15.94 15.96 -19.04
C ASP A 654 16.11 14.49 -18.69
N LEU A 655 16.48 14.19 -17.44
CA LEU A 655 16.63 12.82 -16.97
C LEU A 655 16.25 12.68 -15.49
N ARG A 656 15.48 11.66 -15.15
CA ARG A 656 15.26 11.24 -13.77
C ARG A 656 15.73 9.81 -13.55
N CYS A 657 16.67 9.63 -12.62
CA CYS A 657 17.23 8.33 -12.29
C CYS A 657 16.62 7.80 -10.99
N SER A 658 16.18 6.54 -10.97
CA SER A 658 15.46 5.95 -9.84
C SER A 658 15.68 4.44 -9.74
N GLY A 659 15.31 3.83 -8.60
CA GLY A 659 15.05 2.40 -8.52
C GLY A 659 13.78 2.00 -9.28
N LYS A 660 13.72 0.76 -9.79
CA LYS A 660 12.57 0.21 -10.53
C LYS A 660 11.29 0.07 -9.69
N ASP A 661 11.42 0.04 -8.36
CA ASP A 661 10.31 0.00 -7.40
C ASP A 661 9.41 1.25 -7.45
N LEU A 662 9.95 2.37 -7.93
CA LEU A 662 9.20 3.62 -8.04
C LEU A 662 8.41 3.77 -9.35
N ILE A 663 8.51 2.81 -10.29
CA ILE A 663 7.79 2.88 -11.57
C ILE A 663 6.28 2.87 -11.35
N GLN A 664 5.77 1.95 -10.53
CA GLN A 664 4.32 1.73 -10.37
C GLN A 664 3.62 2.79 -9.50
N ASN A 665 4.36 3.73 -8.93
CA ASN A 665 3.84 4.76 -8.04
C ASN A 665 4.45 6.13 -8.41
N HIS A 666 5.44 6.60 -7.65
CA HIS A 666 6.10 7.90 -7.73
C HIS A 666 6.39 8.39 -9.15
N LEU A 667 7.02 7.57 -10.00
CA LEU A 667 7.38 7.98 -11.37
C LEU A 667 6.15 8.15 -12.25
N THR A 668 5.20 7.22 -12.15
CA THR A 668 3.91 7.33 -12.85
C THR A 668 3.13 8.56 -12.36
N MET A 669 2.98 8.72 -11.04
CA MET A 669 2.31 9.86 -10.42
C MET A 669 2.97 11.20 -10.78
N SER A 670 4.31 11.24 -10.89
CA SER A 670 5.03 12.41 -11.38
C SER A 670 4.58 12.80 -12.79
N LEU A 671 4.47 11.86 -13.73
CA LEU A 671 3.96 12.14 -15.08
C LEU A 671 2.54 12.68 -15.06
N PHE A 672 1.64 12.06 -14.30
CA PHE A 672 0.27 12.54 -14.14
C PHE A 672 0.24 13.98 -13.62
N ASN A 673 0.95 14.28 -12.53
CA ASN A 673 0.92 15.62 -11.96
C ASN A 673 1.57 16.67 -12.87
N HIS A 674 2.63 16.34 -13.63
CA HIS A 674 3.14 17.27 -14.65
C HIS A 674 2.10 17.54 -15.74
N ALA A 675 1.38 16.50 -16.18
CA ALA A 675 0.31 16.62 -17.16
C ALA A 675 -0.93 17.35 -16.65
N ALA A 676 -1.09 17.48 -15.33
CA ALA A 676 -2.14 18.27 -14.70
C ALA A 676 -1.74 19.74 -14.52
N ILE A 677 -0.54 20.00 -13.98
CA ILE A 677 -0.07 21.36 -13.69
C ILE A 677 0.24 22.14 -14.99
N TRP A 678 0.82 21.48 -15.99
CA TRP A 678 1.15 22.07 -17.29
C TRP A 678 0.35 21.44 -18.42
N GLU A 679 -0.97 21.36 -18.27
CA GLU A 679 -1.93 20.71 -19.19
C GLU A 679 -1.73 21.16 -20.65
N ASP A 680 -1.63 22.47 -20.89
CA ASP A 680 -1.47 23.05 -22.23
C ASP A 680 0.01 23.26 -22.64
N LYS A 681 0.95 22.77 -21.84
CA LYS A 681 2.40 23.00 -22.05
C LYS A 681 3.19 21.68 -21.94
N PRO A 682 2.91 20.67 -22.81
CA PRO A 682 3.56 19.36 -22.77
C PRO A 682 5.08 19.39 -22.94
N GLN A 683 5.63 20.47 -23.51
CA GLN A 683 7.07 20.71 -23.55
C GLN A 683 7.72 20.87 -22.17
N LEU A 684 6.93 21.10 -21.10
CA LEU A 684 7.39 21.18 -19.71
C LEU A 684 7.29 19.82 -18.98
N TRP A 685 6.81 18.76 -19.62
CA TRP A 685 6.70 17.43 -19.01
C TRP A 685 8.06 16.72 -19.00
N PRO A 686 8.28 15.74 -18.10
CA PRO A 686 9.55 15.03 -17.99
C PRO A 686 9.94 14.38 -19.32
N LYS A 687 11.21 14.49 -19.72
CA LYS A 687 11.70 13.96 -21.00
C LYS A 687 12.23 12.54 -20.94
N ALA A 688 12.82 12.10 -19.84
CA ALA A 688 13.34 10.74 -19.77
C ALA A 688 13.48 10.19 -18.35
N PHE A 689 13.25 8.89 -18.21
CA PHE A 689 13.48 8.12 -16.98
C PHE A 689 14.49 6.99 -17.19
N PHE A 690 15.32 6.75 -16.18
CA PHE A 690 16.22 5.60 -16.09
C PHE A 690 16.02 4.89 -14.75
N CYS A 691 15.76 3.58 -14.78
CA CYS A 691 15.37 2.81 -13.60
C CYS A 691 16.34 1.66 -13.31
N ASN A 692 17.16 1.72 -12.27
CA ASN A 692 18.06 0.62 -11.91
C ASN A 692 17.38 -0.49 -11.09
N GLY A 693 17.96 -1.71 -11.11
CA GLY A 693 17.58 -2.79 -10.20
C GLY A 693 18.04 -2.55 -8.75
N HIS A 694 17.70 -3.47 -7.83
CA HIS A 694 18.19 -3.37 -6.45
C HIS A 694 19.63 -3.86 -6.33
N VAL A 695 20.38 -3.27 -5.39
CA VAL A 695 21.73 -3.73 -5.04
C VAL A 695 21.65 -5.07 -4.30
N MET A 696 22.50 -6.01 -4.70
CA MET A 696 22.79 -7.23 -3.96
C MET A 696 24.17 -7.08 -3.32
N VAL A 697 24.31 -7.52 -2.07
CA VAL A 697 25.59 -7.60 -1.37
C VAL A 697 25.93 -9.08 -1.23
N ASP A 698 27.07 -9.49 -1.80
CA ASP A 698 27.48 -10.90 -1.89
C ASP A 698 26.41 -11.81 -2.51
N SER A 699 25.77 -11.34 -3.58
CA SER A 699 24.66 -12.02 -4.28
C SER A 699 23.40 -12.28 -3.44
N VAL A 700 23.30 -11.67 -2.26
CA VAL A 700 22.14 -11.73 -1.39
C VAL A 700 21.47 -10.36 -1.34
N LYS A 701 20.13 -10.34 -1.28
CA LYS A 701 19.37 -9.09 -1.06
C LYS A 701 19.85 -8.44 0.24
N MET A 702 20.20 -7.16 0.17
CA MET A 702 20.66 -6.39 1.33
C MET A 702 19.55 -6.35 2.38
N SER A 703 19.83 -6.80 3.61
CA SER A 703 18.89 -6.67 4.73
C SER A 703 19.64 -6.46 6.04
N LYS A 704 19.07 -5.60 6.90
CA LYS A 704 19.58 -5.37 8.25
C LYS A 704 19.52 -6.66 9.10
N SER A 705 18.50 -7.50 8.90
CA SER A 705 18.30 -8.73 9.69
C SER A 705 19.32 -9.83 9.38
N THR A 706 19.81 -9.89 8.15
CA THR A 706 20.82 -10.87 7.70
C THR A 706 22.25 -10.38 7.91
N GLY A 707 22.45 -9.13 8.36
CA GLY A 707 23.75 -8.55 8.67
C GLY A 707 24.59 -8.14 7.45
N ASN A 708 24.05 -8.25 6.23
CA ASN A 708 24.66 -7.83 4.97
C ASN A 708 24.20 -6.43 4.56
N PHE A 709 24.35 -5.45 5.46
CA PHE A 709 23.93 -4.06 5.27
C PHE A 709 25.13 -3.12 5.44
N LEU A 710 25.25 -2.13 4.54
CA LEU A 710 26.30 -1.12 4.58
C LEU A 710 25.68 0.27 4.39
N THR A 711 25.95 1.17 5.33
CA THR A 711 25.68 2.61 5.15
C THR A 711 26.64 3.19 4.10
N LEU A 712 26.28 4.33 3.53
CA LEU A 712 27.14 5.06 2.59
C LEU A 712 28.46 5.48 3.26
N GLU A 713 28.39 5.98 4.49
CA GLU A 713 29.56 6.34 5.30
C GLU A 713 30.51 5.14 5.50
N GLU A 714 29.98 3.97 5.86
CA GLU A 714 30.78 2.75 6.03
C GLU A 714 31.40 2.28 4.73
N ALA A 715 30.66 2.31 3.62
CA ALA A 715 31.17 1.92 2.30
C ALA A 715 32.35 2.81 1.87
N ILE A 716 32.22 4.13 2.03
CA ILE A 716 33.31 5.08 1.75
C ILE A 716 34.50 4.83 2.68
N GLY A 717 34.25 4.54 3.98
CA GLY A 717 35.30 4.25 4.94
C GLY A 717 36.08 2.96 4.63
N LEU A 718 35.40 1.95 4.07
CA LEU A 718 36.01 0.67 3.71
C LEU A 718 36.77 0.70 2.38
N TYR A 719 36.24 1.39 1.37
CA TYR A 719 36.74 1.29 0.00
C TYR A 719 37.27 2.60 -0.58
N SER A 720 37.12 3.75 0.11
CA SER A 720 37.24 5.11 -0.46
C SER A 720 36.09 5.45 -1.41
N ALA A 721 35.81 6.75 -1.59
CA ALA A 721 34.73 7.22 -2.47
C ALA A 721 34.90 6.86 -3.96
N VAL A 722 36.11 6.49 -4.40
CA VAL A 722 36.37 6.12 -5.80
C VAL A 722 36.12 4.63 -6.05
N LEU A 723 36.36 3.77 -5.06
CA LEU A 723 36.14 2.33 -5.20
C LEU A 723 34.80 1.86 -4.60
N ALA A 724 34.23 2.61 -3.66
CA ALA A 724 32.87 2.42 -3.13
C ALA A 724 31.83 2.80 -4.18
#